data_AF-A0ABD3QYR8-F1
#
_entry.id   AF-A0ABD3QYR8-F1
#
_cell.length_a   1.000
_cell.length_b   1.000
_cell.length_c   1.000
_cell.angle_alpha   90.00
_cell.angle_beta   90.00
_cell.angle_gamma   90.00
#
_symmetry.space_group_name_H-M   'P 1'
#
loop_
_entity.id
_entity.type
_entity.pdbx_description
1 polymer ?
#
loop_
_entity_poly.entity_id
_entity_poly.type
_entity_poly.pdbx_seq_one_letter_code
_entity_poly.pdbx_strand_id
1 'polypeptide(L)'
;MTQNSMRAALAVGCLLLLGTHTNAAVLGMDRDSYGVWDREGGHSVDQYPYTRGQSCDLSWGTVNTARNTFNWTALDSLLATAENQNQMFTVKVSPIDASAPSRSMPTWMFSAGVPSISCPDYTYGDYLDTDFKIYFEEMVRAFGKHIREDVSPSLQKRIAFVRVDAGCTGDEKPYEHTDVTCASNKGYGITTQQWSDYRLWVFEVYRQAFQIGTGPIIPLLFQGVEPPQYQAEWNWVSTNIMGGVGIKHGGQLRGHHFMESESNVQTWKPLALDSDLKLFSRNEMDQTWQYSYFQLNVRLGMFWAALEQLNVGMSIWDWSGTCLENAETAGFEFAATFFNTWAAELVPATARGGFCFFHEGLDSADTTKFPTATYGSANKNNLGRYAAICNAYASQGCKMDHLEAATMGNVAARDPPPGGQTGYNDAGWEIHPGNYDRFITQIDPDNTSKAVWRCRGTLTISSDPYDRFGRRFDNASGKNMMYFDVHDGLTPTLGQSIKLSVVYLDEGTGQFGLLYDAVNNSQKSAFTVTKMNSNTWKTHTVTVTDWVFGNNGPNGADLMLASVDSNDDIFSHIELVKLVNIAMTTIGSGTVSARNDATVYSPVSGTYPTGMRLEMICTPAQGWEFSGWSGGLSGDDPRAILYPVGISTEITAMFVYTGVLESTDDFESGTWAGGIGWSDSWTVVPTATPGPTVQLNAAGSITRTLSVPIPNAILSFSWDMDRINDGTEYGYVDVYSSGWHTVWSKSAKGLDAGATAELLTENVNLSAYGPISQIRFGLNGDAPTDRFWIGFVTLSGTSAPEQPVLLSGLPSSKPTTVQPTGSPFSKPTTTPSATPSSIPTTTEPTIPPTMYPSSTPTMSPSISPTTSAPMASPTSVPSTRKPTTGSPTNVPTRTPTTSRPSTSRPTTARPSSKKPTPPPTRKPIK
;
A
#
# COMPACT_ATOMS: atom_id res chain seq x y z
N MET A 1 72.14 -18.04 24.17
CA MET A 1 71.45 -19.15 24.88
C MET A 1 69.98 -19.02 24.47
N THR A 2 69.38 -19.90 23.65
CA THR A 2 69.01 -21.32 23.93
C THR A 2 68.11 -21.41 25.17
N GLN A 3 66.83 -21.83 25.12
CA GLN A 3 66.02 -22.62 24.16
C GLN A 3 64.62 -21.94 24.01
N ASN A 4 63.84 -21.93 22.91
CA ASN A 4 63.63 -22.81 21.73
C ASN A 4 63.33 -24.28 22.09
N SER A 5 62.11 -24.82 21.91
CA SER A 5 61.05 -24.44 20.95
C SER A 5 59.66 -25.06 21.29
N MET A 6 58.66 -24.83 20.42
CA MET A 6 57.29 -25.40 20.41
C MET A 6 56.26 -24.82 21.40
N ARG A 7 55.52 -23.79 20.95
CA ARG A 7 54.03 -23.76 20.90
C ARG A 7 53.53 -22.48 20.23
N ALA A 8 53.71 -22.41 18.91
CA ALA A 8 53.11 -21.39 18.04
C ALA A 8 52.39 -22.11 16.89
N ALA A 9 51.16 -22.57 17.14
CA ALA A 9 50.32 -23.26 16.17
C ALA A 9 48.83 -23.14 16.55
N LEU A 10 48.02 -22.70 15.58
CA LEU A 10 46.56 -22.79 15.54
C LEU A 10 45.80 -22.40 16.83
N ALA A 11 45.77 -21.11 17.11
CA ALA A 11 44.55 -20.45 17.62
C ALA A 11 43.73 -19.89 16.44
N VAL A 12 43.42 -20.74 15.46
CA VAL A 12 42.46 -20.38 14.40
C VAL A 12 41.07 -20.49 15.03
N GLY A 13 40.54 -19.35 15.45
CA GLY A 13 39.19 -19.29 15.99
C GLY A 13 38.18 -19.75 14.93
N CYS A 14 37.35 -20.73 15.27
CA CYS A 14 36.15 -21.02 14.50
C CYS A 14 35.16 -19.86 14.69
N LEU A 15 35.36 -18.78 13.93
CA LEU A 15 34.24 -17.94 13.53
C LEU A 15 33.31 -18.84 12.73
N LEU A 16 32.31 -19.39 13.42
CA LEU A 16 31.09 -19.82 12.77
C LEU A 16 30.50 -18.57 12.12
N LEU A 17 30.67 -18.47 10.81
CA LEU A 17 29.78 -17.68 9.97
C LEU A 17 28.40 -18.37 9.97
N LEU A 18 27.74 -18.29 11.13
CA LEU A 18 26.31 -18.03 11.14
C LEU A 18 26.12 -16.85 10.20
N GLY A 19 25.32 -17.04 9.15
CA GLY A 19 24.95 -15.92 8.29
C GLY A 19 24.36 -14.85 9.18
N THR A 20 25.01 -13.70 9.28
CA THR A 20 24.45 -12.55 9.97
C THR A 20 23.28 -12.09 9.13
N HIS A 21 22.09 -12.63 9.42
CA HIS A 21 20.84 -11.96 9.10
C HIS A 21 21.03 -10.51 9.55
N THR A 22 21.14 -9.59 8.60
CA THR A 22 21.30 -8.18 8.88
C THR A 22 19.99 -7.74 9.50
N ASN A 23 19.95 -7.72 10.83
CA ASN A 23 18.70 -7.61 11.61
C ASN A 23 17.82 -6.50 11.02
N ALA A 24 16.62 -6.87 10.56
CA ALA A 24 15.62 -5.89 10.19
C ALA A 24 15.36 -4.97 11.39
N ALA A 25 15.02 -3.70 11.13
CA ALA A 25 14.74 -2.76 12.20
C ALA A 25 13.68 -3.32 13.16
N VAL A 26 13.94 -3.19 14.45
CA VAL A 26 12.99 -3.58 15.49
C VAL A 26 11.96 -2.45 15.64
N LEU A 27 11.07 -2.37 14.66
CA LEU A 27 9.98 -1.41 14.55
C LEU A 27 8.88 -1.68 15.60
N GLY A 28 7.85 -0.81 15.65
CA GLY A 28 6.69 -0.98 16.54
C GLY A 28 5.72 -2.10 16.12
N MET A 29 5.76 -2.48 14.85
CA MET A 29 5.02 -3.61 14.26
C MET A 29 5.92 -4.29 13.23
N ASP A 30 5.53 -5.46 12.72
CA ASP A 30 6.18 -6.04 11.55
C ASP A 30 6.14 -5.10 10.34
N ARG A 31 7.21 -5.08 9.53
CA ARG A 31 7.43 -4.07 8.47
C ARG A 31 6.31 -4.02 7.43
N ASP A 32 5.62 -5.13 7.19
CA ASP A 32 4.46 -5.22 6.30
C ASP A 32 3.24 -4.42 6.78
N SER A 33 3.19 -4.07 8.06
CA SER A 33 2.10 -3.28 8.66
C SER A 33 2.14 -1.81 8.26
N TYR A 34 3.24 -1.33 7.66
CA TYR A 34 3.47 0.09 7.39
C TYR A 34 2.97 0.48 5.99
N GLY A 35 2.03 1.42 5.92
CA GLY A 35 1.47 1.91 4.65
C GLY A 35 0.01 2.37 4.73
N VAL A 36 -0.68 2.39 3.58
CA VAL A 36 -2.12 2.67 3.46
C VAL A 36 -2.94 1.42 3.79
N TRP A 37 -3.99 1.58 4.58
CA TRP A 37 -4.86 0.51 5.06
C TRP A 37 -6.31 0.70 4.62
N ASP A 38 -7.02 -0.39 4.40
CA ASP A 38 -8.47 -0.42 4.23
C ASP A 38 -9.16 -0.34 5.59
N ARG A 39 -9.82 0.79 5.85
CA ARG A 39 -10.43 1.09 7.15
C ARG A 39 -11.73 0.33 7.41
N GLU A 40 -12.49 0.01 6.36
CA GLU A 40 -13.78 -0.69 6.47
C GLU A 40 -13.61 -2.21 6.28
N GLY A 41 -12.56 -2.63 5.57
CA GLY A 41 -12.20 -4.02 5.33
C GLY A 41 -12.92 -4.65 4.15
N GLY A 42 -12.33 -5.73 3.62
CA GLY A 42 -12.94 -6.57 2.60
C GLY A 42 -12.74 -6.14 1.15
N HIS A 43 -12.11 -4.99 0.88
CA HIS A 43 -11.68 -4.65 -0.48
C HIS A 43 -10.57 -5.62 -0.96
N SER A 44 -10.42 -5.82 -2.27
CA SER A 44 -9.41 -6.74 -2.81
C SER A 44 -8.10 -6.04 -3.21
N VAL A 45 -6.95 -6.62 -2.84
CA VAL A 45 -5.62 -6.28 -3.35
C VAL A 45 -5.47 -6.41 -4.87
N ASP A 46 -6.36 -7.13 -5.56
CA ASP A 46 -6.36 -7.17 -7.03
C ASP A 46 -6.92 -5.88 -7.64
N GLN A 47 -7.72 -5.15 -6.88
CA GLN A 47 -8.33 -3.87 -7.25
C GLN A 47 -7.62 -2.67 -6.57
N TYR A 48 -7.10 -2.86 -5.36
CA TYR A 48 -6.42 -1.82 -4.57
C TYR A 48 -5.03 -2.30 -4.11
N PRO A 49 -4.10 -2.62 -5.04
CA PRO A 49 -2.86 -3.35 -4.74
C PRO A 49 -1.87 -2.59 -3.84
N TYR A 50 -2.07 -1.30 -3.62
CA TYR A 50 -1.31 -0.50 -2.67
C TYR A 50 -1.77 -0.64 -1.20
N THR A 51 -2.87 -1.34 -0.92
CA THR A 51 -3.33 -1.55 0.47
C THR A 51 -2.45 -2.58 1.19
N ARG A 52 -2.13 -2.33 2.47
CA ARG A 52 -1.22 -3.16 3.30
C ARG A 52 -1.90 -3.95 4.40
N GLY A 53 -3.03 -3.47 4.90
CA GLY A 53 -3.83 -4.18 5.88
C GLY A 53 -5.30 -3.78 5.89
N GLN A 54 -6.09 -4.57 6.62
CA GLN A 54 -7.54 -4.38 6.79
C GLN A 54 -7.88 -4.14 8.28
N SER A 55 -8.74 -3.16 8.53
CA SER A 55 -9.23 -2.79 9.85
C SER A 55 -10.60 -3.42 10.15
N CYS A 56 -10.77 -3.97 11.35
CA CYS A 56 -12.00 -4.59 11.83
C CYS A 56 -12.62 -3.79 12.99
N ASP A 57 -13.66 -3.02 12.69
CA ASP A 57 -14.41 -2.21 13.67
C ASP A 57 -15.58 -3.03 14.24
N LEU A 58 -15.42 -3.52 15.48
CA LEU A 58 -16.45 -4.29 16.20
C LEU A 58 -17.01 -3.51 17.41
N SER A 59 -18.13 -3.99 17.96
CA SER A 59 -18.74 -3.41 19.17
C SER A 59 -18.90 -4.47 20.25
N TRP A 60 -18.84 -4.06 21.52
CA TRP A 60 -19.04 -4.97 22.65
C TRP A 60 -20.41 -5.67 22.56
N GLY A 61 -21.46 -4.94 22.17
CA GLY A 61 -22.81 -5.48 22.01
C GLY A 61 -22.96 -6.54 20.89
N THR A 62 -22.10 -6.50 19.86
CA THR A 62 -22.12 -7.48 18.76
C THR A 62 -21.23 -8.69 19.04
N VAL A 63 -20.07 -8.51 19.68
CA VAL A 63 -19.15 -9.64 19.99
C VAL A 63 -19.53 -10.40 21.26
N ASN A 64 -20.31 -9.81 22.17
CA ASN A 64 -20.63 -10.41 23.47
C ASN A 64 -22.14 -10.34 23.76
N THR A 65 -22.90 -11.22 23.13
CA THR A 65 -24.38 -11.17 23.04
C THR A 65 -25.09 -11.56 24.34
N ALA A 66 -24.43 -12.31 25.22
CA ALA A 66 -24.82 -12.60 26.60
C ALA A 66 -23.55 -12.83 27.44
N ARG A 67 -23.62 -12.75 28.78
CA ARG A 67 -22.44 -12.99 29.64
C ARG A 67 -21.82 -14.36 29.35
N ASN A 68 -20.50 -14.40 29.15
CA ASN A 68 -19.73 -15.58 28.72
C ASN A 68 -20.10 -16.18 27.34
N THR A 69 -20.95 -15.53 26.56
CA THR A 69 -21.26 -15.90 25.16
C THR A 69 -20.62 -14.89 24.22
N PHE A 70 -19.75 -15.39 23.33
CA PHE A 70 -19.00 -14.56 22.39
C PHE A 70 -19.25 -14.97 20.93
N ASN A 71 -19.12 -14.01 20.01
CA ASN A 71 -19.32 -14.20 18.58
C ASN A 71 -18.22 -13.46 17.80
N TRP A 72 -17.30 -14.23 17.22
CA TRP A 72 -16.17 -13.71 16.46
C TRP A 72 -16.33 -13.83 14.94
N THR A 73 -17.47 -14.33 14.43
CA THR A 73 -17.70 -14.66 13.01
C THR A 73 -17.28 -13.55 12.02
N ALA A 74 -17.53 -12.28 12.36
CA ALA A 74 -17.14 -11.14 11.53
C ALA A 74 -15.61 -10.88 11.53
N LEU A 75 -14.96 -11.05 12.70
CA LEU A 75 -13.51 -11.00 12.86
C LEU A 75 -12.87 -12.13 12.06
N ASP A 76 -13.33 -13.36 12.26
CA ASP A 76 -12.77 -14.57 11.63
C ASP A 76 -12.87 -14.52 10.11
N SER A 77 -14.01 -14.05 9.58
CA SER A 77 -14.23 -13.89 8.14
C SER A 77 -13.25 -12.86 7.55
N LEU A 78 -13.05 -11.72 8.22
CA LEU A 78 -12.20 -10.65 7.71
C LEU A 78 -10.69 -10.96 7.90
N LEU A 79 -10.32 -11.64 8.98
CA LEU A 79 -8.96 -12.12 9.23
C LEU A 79 -8.56 -13.21 8.22
N ALA A 80 -9.49 -14.11 7.86
CA ALA A 80 -9.30 -15.06 6.77
C ALA A 80 -9.19 -14.34 5.40
N THR A 81 -9.96 -13.26 5.18
CA THR A 81 -9.82 -12.41 3.99
C THR A 81 -8.43 -11.75 3.93
N ALA A 82 -7.91 -11.20 5.03
CA ALA A 82 -6.58 -10.60 5.09
C ALA A 82 -5.46 -11.63 4.79
N GLU A 83 -5.54 -12.84 5.36
CA GLU A 83 -4.63 -13.95 5.03
C GLU A 83 -4.71 -14.34 3.55
N ASN A 84 -5.92 -14.54 3.01
CA ASN A 84 -6.12 -14.84 1.59
C ASN A 84 -5.56 -13.75 0.68
N GLN A 85 -5.54 -12.49 1.10
CA GLN A 85 -4.98 -11.36 0.36
C GLN A 85 -3.50 -11.05 0.67
N ASN A 86 -2.86 -11.81 1.57
CA ASN A 86 -1.49 -11.60 2.04
C ASN A 86 -1.25 -10.24 2.72
N GLN A 87 -2.28 -9.76 3.44
CA GLN A 87 -2.33 -8.46 4.11
C GLN A 87 -2.27 -8.58 5.64
N MET A 88 -1.88 -7.49 6.29
CA MET A 88 -1.96 -7.37 7.74
C MET A 88 -3.39 -7.05 8.21
N PHE A 89 -3.63 -7.15 9.51
CA PHE A 89 -4.95 -7.05 10.12
C PHE A 89 -4.87 -6.29 11.44
N THR A 90 -5.88 -5.49 11.74
CA THR A 90 -6.07 -4.82 13.03
C THR A 90 -7.53 -4.87 13.43
N VAL A 91 -7.80 -4.89 14.73
CA VAL A 91 -9.16 -5.05 15.25
C VAL A 91 -9.35 -4.26 16.54
N LYS A 92 -10.56 -3.72 16.70
CA LYS A 92 -11.01 -3.06 17.93
C LYS A 92 -12.39 -3.54 18.35
N VAL A 93 -12.73 -3.34 19.62
CA VAL A 93 -14.06 -3.57 20.16
C VAL A 93 -14.48 -2.31 20.94
N SER A 94 -15.24 -1.43 20.29
CA SER A 94 -15.79 -0.23 20.95
C SER A 94 -16.91 -0.59 21.93
N PRO A 95 -17.00 0.04 23.12
CA PRO A 95 -18.08 -0.23 24.07
C PRO A 95 -19.49 0.01 23.50
N ILE A 96 -19.64 0.97 22.60
CA ILE A 96 -20.86 1.29 21.85
C ILE A 96 -20.52 1.53 20.37
N ASP A 97 -21.31 0.96 19.46
CA ASP A 97 -21.36 1.38 18.06
C ASP A 97 -22.22 2.65 17.92
N ALA A 98 -21.62 3.74 17.44
CA ALA A 98 -22.31 5.02 17.20
C ALA A 98 -23.27 5.00 15.99
N SER A 99 -23.07 4.05 15.07
CA SER A 99 -23.89 3.86 13.87
C SER A 99 -25.10 2.95 14.11
N ALA A 100 -25.00 2.01 15.05
CA ALA A 100 -26.09 1.11 15.43
C ALA A 100 -27.36 1.88 15.84
N PRO A 101 -28.56 1.50 15.35
CA PRO A 101 -29.82 2.14 15.75
C PRO A 101 -30.15 2.09 17.26
N SER A 102 -29.47 1.23 18.02
CA SER A 102 -29.64 1.09 19.47
C SER A 102 -28.69 1.98 20.30
N ARG A 103 -27.52 2.36 19.75
CA ARG A 103 -26.42 3.09 20.42
C ARG A 103 -26.25 2.75 21.91
N SER A 104 -26.21 1.45 22.20
CA SER A 104 -26.21 0.91 23.57
C SER A 104 -25.05 -0.02 23.80
N MET A 105 -24.52 0.00 25.02
CA MET A 105 -23.72 -1.11 25.56
C MET A 105 -24.56 -2.41 25.61
N PRO A 106 -23.94 -3.61 25.68
CA PRO A 106 -24.65 -4.89 25.70
C PRO A 106 -25.81 -4.95 26.72
N THR A 107 -27.05 -5.00 26.24
CA THR A 107 -28.24 -4.77 27.08
C THR A 107 -28.46 -5.82 28.17
N TRP A 108 -27.82 -7.00 28.04
CA TRP A 108 -27.83 -8.02 29.08
C TRP A 108 -27.14 -7.56 30.39
N MET A 109 -26.17 -6.64 30.33
CA MET A 109 -25.45 -6.20 31.54
C MET A 109 -26.38 -5.47 32.53
N PHE A 110 -27.35 -4.72 32.01
CA PHE A 110 -28.35 -4.03 32.80
C PHE A 110 -29.32 -5.01 33.50
N SER A 111 -29.61 -6.14 32.84
CA SER A 111 -30.36 -7.25 33.45
C SER A 111 -29.51 -8.06 34.44
N ALA A 112 -28.19 -7.92 34.38
CA ALA A 112 -27.21 -8.59 35.24
C ALA A 112 -26.64 -7.69 36.36
N GLY A 113 -27.26 -6.54 36.63
CA GLY A 113 -26.98 -5.68 37.79
C GLY A 113 -26.49 -4.27 37.48
N VAL A 114 -25.85 -4.05 36.33
CA VAL A 114 -25.19 -2.76 36.00
C VAL A 114 -26.22 -1.62 35.88
N PRO A 115 -26.02 -0.47 36.56
CA PRO A 115 -26.92 0.67 36.43
C PRO A 115 -27.03 1.18 34.98
N SER A 116 -28.26 1.24 34.44
CA SER A 116 -28.51 1.68 33.07
C SER A 116 -28.75 3.19 32.97
N ILE A 117 -27.83 3.88 32.29
CA ILE A 117 -27.83 5.33 32.07
C ILE A 117 -28.36 5.60 30.65
N SER A 118 -29.68 5.52 30.48
CA SER A 118 -30.34 5.93 29.23
C SER A 118 -30.27 7.46 29.05
N CYS A 119 -29.63 7.92 27.98
CA CYS A 119 -29.53 9.30 27.53
C CYS A 119 -30.40 9.50 26.26
N PRO A 120 -30.49 10.72 25.67
CA PRO A 120 -31.37 10.97 24.52
C PRO A 120 -31.02 10.15 23.28
N ASP A 121 -29.73 9.96 23.00
CA ASP A 121 -29.22 9.30 21.79
C ASP A 121 -28.47 7.99 22.05
N TYR A 122 -28.12 7.68 23.31
CA TYR A 122 -27.26 6.56 23.73
C TYR A 122 -27.75 5.90 25.03
N THR A 123 -27.34 4.66 25.30
CA THR A 123 -27.54 3.99 26.60
C THR A 123 -26.24 3.37 27.13
N TYR A 124 -25.77 3.89 28.26
CA TYR A 124 -24.52 3.49 28.91
C TYR A 124 -24.76 2.64 30.15
N GLY A 125 -23.75 1.90 30.58
CA GLY A 125 -23.59 1.46 31.97
C GLY A 125 -22.86 2.52 32.80
N ASP A 126 -22.82 2.33 34.12
CA ASP A 126 -21.89 3.06 34.98
C ASP A 126 -20.48 2.47 34.85
N TYR A 127 -19.55 3.25 34.29
CA TYR A 127 -18.15 2.86 34.10
C TYR A 127 -17.39 2.57 35.41
N LEU A 128 -17.89 3.10 36.53
CA LEU A 128 -17.28 2.94 37.85
C LEU A 128 -17.92 1.79 38.66
N ASP A 129 -18.97 1.17 38.14
CA ASP A 129 -19.58 -0.01 38.74
C ASP A 129 -18.64 -1.24 38.70
N THR A 130 -18.76 -2.09 39.71
CA THR A 130 -17.87 -3.25 39.87
C THR A 130 -18.24 -4.38 38.90
N ASP A 131 -19.53 -4.64 38.69
CA ASP A 131 -19.98 -5.67 37.74
C ASP A 131 -19.72 -5.22 36.29
N PHE A 132 -19.91 -3.94 35.97
CA PHE A 132 -19.48 -3.36 34.69
C PHE A 132 -18.00 -3.66 34.38
N LYS A 133 -17.11 -3.38 35.34
CA LYS A 133 -15.67 -3.63 35.18
C LYS A 133 -15.36 -5.11 34.98
N ILE A 134 -16.00 -6.00 35.75
CA ILE A 134 -15.86 -7.45 35.58
C ILE A 134 -16.30 -7.87 34.17
N TYR A 135 -17.43 -7.38 33.67
CA TYR A 135 -17.95 -7.76 32.35
C TYR A 135 -17.10 -7.23 31.20
N PHE A 136 -16.52 -6.03 31.34
CA PHE A 136 -15.57 -5.49 30.37
C PHE A 136 -14.26 -6.30 30.36
N GLU A 137 -13.74 -6.68 31.54
CA GLU A 137 -12.56 -7.54 31.66
C GLU A 137 -12.82 -8.97 31.12
N GLU A 138 -13.99 -9.55 31.37
CA GLU A 138 -14.43 -10.82 30.77
C GLU A 138 -14.40 -10.76 29.23
N MET A 139 -14.87 -9.66 28.64
CA MET A 139 -14.83 -9.45 27.19
C MET A 139 -13.42 -9.28 26.64
N VAL A 140 -12.59 -8.39 27.22
CA VAL A 140 -11.24 -8.13 26.72
C VAL A 140 -10.35 -9.36 26.86
N ARG A 141 -10.53 -10.16 27.92
CA ARG A 141 -9.84 -11.45 28.08
C ARG A 141 -10.29 -12.49 27.04
N ALA A 142 -11.59 -12.58 26.74
CA ALA A 142 -12.08 -13.48 25.69
C ALA A 142 -11.58 -13.08 24.28
N PHE A 143 -11.56 -11.78 23.99
CA PHE A 143 -11.01 -11.22 22.75
C PHE A 143 -9.50 -11.52 22.61
N GLY A 144 -8.71 -11.25 23.66
CA GLY A 144 -7.28 -11.54 23.69
C GLY A 144 -6.97 -13.03 23.56
N LYS A 145 -7.75 -13.89 24.22
CA LYS A 145 -7.63 -15.35 24.09
C LYS A 145 -7.90 -15.81 22.65
N HIS A 146 -9.01 -15.38 22.05
CA HIS A 146 -9.44 -15.79 20.72
C HIS A 146 -8.33 -15.57 19.68
N ILE A 147 -7.83 -14.34 19.58
CA ILE A 147 -6.86 -13.97 18.54
C ILE A 147 -5.41 -14.41 18.83
N ARG A 148 -5.09 -14.86 20.05
CA ARG A 148 -3.74 -15.33 20.45
C ARG A 148 -3.61 -16.84 20.62
N GLU A 149 -4.73 -17.56 20.75
CA GLU A 149 -4.73 -18.98 21.09
C GLU A 149 -5.69 -19.83 20.26
N ASP A 150 -6.86 -19.30 19.86
CA ASP A 150 -7.90 -20.10 19.20
C ASP A 150 -7.86 -20.01 17.66
N VAL A 151 -7.33 -18.93 17.09
CA VAL A 151 -7.04 -18.81 15.64
C VAL A 151 -5.69 -19.44 15.26
N SER A 152 -5.53 -19.90 14.01
CA SER A 152 -4.36 -20.66 13.56
C SER A 152 -3.06 -19.83 13.52
N PRO A 153 -1.87 -20.46 13.61
CA PRO A 153 -0.58 -19.76 13.56
C PRO A 153 -0.27 -18.99 12.25
N SER A 154 -1.05 -19.17 11.17
CA SER A 154 -0.98 -18.29 9.99
C SER A 154 -1.77 -17.00 10.26
N LEU A 155 -3.05 -17.13 10.63
CA LEU A 155 -3.93 -16.01 10.98
C LEU A 155 -3.34 -15.15 12.11
N GLN A 156 -2.70 -15.76 13.12
CA GLN A 156 -2.00 -15.03 14.19
C GLN A 156 -0.91 -14.08 13.67
N LYS A 157 -0.17 -14.46 12.60
CA LYS A 157 0.89 -13.61 12.01
C LYS A 157 0.35 -12.39 11.27
N ARG A 158 -0.94 -12.36 10.93
CA ARG A 158 -1.54 -11.20 10.25
C ARG A 158 -1.91 -10.08 11.22
N ILE A 159 -2.04 -10.35 12.52
CA ILE A 159 -2.48 -9.38 13.51
C ILE A 159 -1.34 -8.41 13.86
N ALA A 160 -1.34 -7.23 13.25
CA ALA A 160 -0.30 -6.21 13.45
C ALA A 160 -0.41 -5.51 14.81
N PHE A 161 -1.65 -5.22 15.26
CA PHE A 161 -1.93 -4.57 16.54
C PHE A 161 -3.40 -4.72 16.94
N VAL A 162 -3.72 -4.34 18.18
CA VAL A 162 -5.10 -4.13 18.67
C VAL A 162 -5.24 -2.70 19.17
N ARG A 163 -6.38 -2.06 18.91
CA ARG A 163 -6.70 -0.74 19.48
C ARG A 163 -7.36 -0.89 20.86
N VAL A 164 -6.92 -0.05 21.79
CA VAL A 164 -7.48 0.08 23.14
C VAL A 164 -8.59 1.12 23.09
N ASP A 165 -9.84 0.70 23.33
CA ASP A 165 -11.04 1.53 23.31
C ASP A 165 -11.60 1.64 24.73
N ALA A 166 -11.25 2.69 25.49
CA ALA A 166 -11.69 2.83 26.88
C ALA A 166 -13.08 3.50 27.00
N GLY A 167 -13.35 4.48 26.14
CA GLY A 167 -14.57 5.31 26.18
C GLY A 167 -15.64 4.97 25.15
N CYS A 168 -16.78 5.66 25.25
CA CYS A 168 -18.08 5.22 24.76
C CYS A 168 -18.11 4.69 23.33
N THR A 169 -17.75 5.54 22.38
CA THR A 169 -17.85 5.35 20.93
C THR A 169 -16.49 4.97 20.34
N GLY A 170 -15.58 4.48 21.18
CA GLY A 170 -14.16 4.38 20.88
C GLY A 170 -13.43 5.73 20.95
N ASP A 171 -14.10 6.82 21.34
CA ASP A 171 -13.46 8.05 21.79
C ASP A 171 -13.14 7.97 23.28
N GLU A 172 -12.08 8.65 23.72
CA GLU A 172 -11.53 8.57 25.08
C GLU A 172 -12.28 9.43 26.12
N LYS A 173 -13.60 9.30 26.13
CA LYS A 173 -14.57 10.00 26.98
C LYS A 173 -15.64 8.99 27.47
N PRO A 174 -16.19 9.14 28.69
CA PRO A 174 -17.21 8.22 29.19
C PRO A 174 -18.57 8.42 28.50
N TYR A 175 -18.89 9.65 28.13
CA TYR A 175 -20.19 10.03 27.55
C TYR A 175 -19.98 11.03 26.42
N GLU A 176 -20.87 11.02 25.42
CA GLU A 176 -20.93 12.09 24.43
C GLU A 176 -21.26 13.46 25.06
N HIS A 177 -20.89 14.56 24.40
CA HIS A 177 -20.93 15.90 25.02
C HIS A 177 -22.34 16.34 25.49
N THR A 178 -23.40 15.90 24.82
CA THR A 178 -24.80 16.09 25.26
C THR A 178 -25.10 15.29 26.53
N ASP A 179 -24.54 14.09 26.62
CA ASP A 179 -24.95 13.03 27.53
C ASP A 179 -24.24 13.10 28.88
N VAL A 180 -23.06 13.75 28.94
CA VAL A 180 -22.42 14.19 30.19
C VAL A 180 -23.42 14.91 31.10
N THR A 181 -24.31 15.74 30.52
CA THR A 181 -25.35 16.46 31.29
C THR A 181 -26.43 15.51 31.81
N CYS A 182 -26.80 14.48 31.05
CA CYS A 182 -27.81 13.50 31.44
C CYS A 182 -27.30 12.54 32.52
N ALA A 183 -26.08 12.02 32.35
CA ALA A 183 -25.40 11.18 33.34
C ALA A 183 -25.23 11.94 34.68
N SER A 184 -24.74 13.18 34.63
CA SER A 184 -24.59 14.04 35.81
C SER A 184 -25.92 14.28 36.54
N ASN A 185 -27.00 14.59 35.80
CA ASN A 185 -28.35 14.79 36.36
C ASN A 185 -28.94 13.50 36.99
N LYS A 186 -28.40 12.32 36.66
CA LYS A 186 -28.77 11.02 37.23
C LYS A 186 -27.86 10.56 38.37
N GLY A 187 -26.81 11.32 38.69
CA GLY A 187 -25.83 11.00 39.74
C GLY A 187 -24.57 10.29 39.25
N TYR A 188 -24.48 9.95 37.96
CA TYR A 188 -23.36 9.23 37.33
C TYR A 188 -22.35 10.19 36.68
N GLY A 189 -22.03 11.30 37.36
CA GLY A 189 -21.03 12.25 36.89
C GLY A 189 -19.61 11.78 37.21
N ILE A 190 -18.81 11.49 36.17
CA ILE A 190 -17.43 11.02 36.32
C ILE A 190 -16.47 12.22 36.24
N THR A 191 -15.59 12.38 37.24
CA THR A 191 -14.56 13.43 37.24
C THR A 191 -13.36 13.04 36.37
N THR A 192 -12.58 14.04 35.94
CA THR A 192 -11.36 13.82 35.12
C THR A 192 -10.37 12.83 35.77
N GLN A 193 -10.21 12.87 37.10
CA GLN A 193 -9.35 11.91 37.80
C GLN A 193 -9.92 10.49 37.76
N GLN A 194 -11.19 10.31 38.11
CA GLN A 194 -11.86 9.00 38.03
C GLN A 194 -11.84 8.42 36.60
N TRP A 195 -11.90 9.28 35.59
CA TRP A 195 -11.77 8.87 34.20
C TRP A 195 -10.34 8.41 33.86
N SER A 196 -9.31 9.17 34.26
CA SER A 196 -7.91 8.75 34.08
C SER A 196 -7.61 7.45 34.84
N ASP A 197 -8.06 7.32 36.09
CA ASP A 197 -7.95 6.10 36.91
C ASP A 197 -8.65 4.89 36.24
N TYR A 198 -9.80 5.12 35.60
CA TYR A 198 -10.51 4.10 34.81
C TYR A 198 -9.72 3.70 33.56
N ARG A 199 -9.18 4.67 32.80
CA ARG A 199 -8.39 4.42 31.58
C ARG A 199 -7.12 3.62 31.88
N LEU A 200 -6.39 4.00 32.92
CA LEU A 200 -5.19 3.27 33.35
C LEU A 200 -5.50 1.82 33.76
N TRP A 201 -6.68 1.56 34.34
CA TRP A 201 -7.18 0.21 34.58
C TRP A 201 -7.50 -0.54 33.26
N VAL A 202 -8.18 0.10 32.30
CA VAL A 202 -8.42 -0.49 30.96
C VAL A 202 -7.10 -0.85 30.27
N PHE A 203 -6.10 0.04 30.33
CA PHE A 203 -4.80 -0.20 29.69
C PHE A 203 -4.09 -1.43 30.27
N GLU A 204 -4.16 -1.64 31.60
CA GLU A 204 -3.64 -2.85 32.24
C GLU A 204 -4.44 -4.09 31.84
N VAL A 205 -5.77 -4.01 31.75
CA VAL A 205 -6.62 -5.12 31.29
C VAL A 205 -6.24 -5.56 29.86
N TYR A 206 -6.04 -4.61 28.94
CA TYR A 206 -5.56 -4.90 27.59
C TYR A 206 -4.14 -5.46 27.61
N ARG A 207 -3.20 -4.87 28.37
CA ARG A 207 -1.83 -5.39 28.46
C ARG A 207 -1.78 -6.84 28.95
N GLN A 208 -2.60 -7.19 29.95
CA GLN A 208 -2.75 -8.55 30.45
C GLN A 208 -3.35 -9.50 29.39
N ALA A 209 -4.36 -9.05 28.63
CA ALA A 209 -5.01 -9.87 27.60
C ALA A 209 -4.17 -10.06 26.32
N PHE A 210 -3.33 -9.09 25.95
CA PHE A 210 -2.63 -9.07 24.66
C PHE A 210 -1.11 -9.26 24.72
N GLN A 211 -0.47 -9.08 25.89
CA GLN A 211 0.99 -9.08 26.03
C GLN A 211 1.53 -10.00 27.14
N ILE A 212 0.67 -10.56 27.98
CA ILE A 212 1.03 -11.53 29.04
C ILE A 212 0.47 -12.92 28.69
N GLY A 213 1.11 -14.00 29.16
CA GLY A 213 0.72 -15.39 28.87
C GLY A 213 1.54 -16.04 27.75
N THR A 214 1.00 -17.08 27.13
CA THR A 214 1.74 -17.98 26.21
C THR A 214 1.54 -17.70 24.72
N GLY A 215 0.49 -16.99 24.32
CA GLY A 215 0.30 -16.54 22.93
C GLY A 215 1.19 -15.35 22.55
N PRO A 216 1.25 -14.96 21.27
CA PRO A 216 2.12 -13.88 20.78
C PRO A 216 1.87 -12.54 21.50
N ILE A 217 2.90 -11.71 21.62
CA ILE A 217 2.78 -10.34 22.17
C ILE A 217 2.25 -9.44 21.05
N ILE A 218 1.02 -8.95 21.18
CA ILE A 218 0.39 -8.08 20.18
C ILE A 218 0.63 -6.60 20.57
N PRO A 219 1.15 -5.75 19.66
CA PRO A 219 1.27 -4.30 19.86
C PRO A 219 -0.09 -3.65 20.16
N LEU A 220 -0.08 -2.57 20.96
CA LEU A 220 -1.31 -1.90 21.42
C LEU A 220 -1.34 -0.44 21.00
N LEU A 221 -2.44 -0.01 20.39
CA LEU A 221 -2.64 1.36 19.93
C LEU A 221 -3.66 2.11 20.78
N PHE A 222 -3.26 3.29 21.26
CA PHE A 222 -4.01 4.15 22.17
C PHE A 222 -4.47 5.44 21.47
N GLN A 223 -5.44 6.13 22.06
CA GLN A 223 -5.84 7.49 21.73
C GLN A 223 -5.84 8.31 23.03
N GLY A 224 -5.75 9.64 22.98
CA GLY A 224 -5.92 10.46 24.18
C GLY A 224 -4.78 10.25 25.18
N VAL A 225 -3.57 9.98 24.70
CA VAL A 225 -2.35 9.76 25.52
C VAL A 225 -1.28 10.79 25.22
N GLU A 226 -1.65 11.89 24.56
CA GLU A 226 -0.75 12.91 24.05
C GLU A 226 -0.29 13.85 25.18
N PRO A 227 1.02 14.00 25.45
CA PRO A 227 1.52 15.01 26.37
C PRO A 227 1.41 16.42 25.74
N PRO A 228 1.29 17.49 26.55
CA PRO A 228 1.23 17.50 28.01
C PRO A 228 -0.17 17.20 28.59
N GLN A 229 -1.21 17.08 27.75
CA GLN A 229 -2.60 16.97 28.21
C GLN A 229 -2.88 15.68 28.98
N TYR A 230 -2.31 14.55 28.54
CA TYR A 230 -2.53 13.23 29.12
C TYR A 230 -1.21 12.63 29.64
N GLN A 231 -0.46 13.43 30.40
CA GLN A 231 0.88 13.06 30.86
C GLN A 231 0.92 11.80 31.74
N ALA A 232 -0.14 11.52 32.51
CA ALA A 232 -0.22 10.32 33.35
C ALA A 232 -0.35 9.06 32.49
N GLU A 233 -1.25 9.11 31.50
CA GLU A 233 -1.44 8.06 30.50
C GLU A 233 -0.21 7.86 29.62
N TRP A 234 0.42 8.93 29.14
CA TRP A 234 1.68 8.87 28.39
C TRP A 234 2.78 8.15 29.18
N ASN A 235 2.99 8.56 30.43
CA ASN A 235 3.99 7.93 31.31
C ASN A 235 3.67 6.45 31.55
N TRP A 236 2.39 6.08 31.63
CA TRP A 236 2.00 4.68 31.79
C TRP A 236 2.29 3.86 30.53
N VAL A 237 1.85 4.29 29.34
CA VAL A 237 2.01 3.50 28.10
C VAL A 237 3.48 3.35 27.71
N SER A 238 4.28 4.41 27.84
CA SER A 238 5.72 4.40 27.55
C SER A 238 6.57 3.61 28.56
N THR A 239 6.00 3.25 29.73
CA THR A 239 6.71 2.47 30.77
C THR A 239 6.29 1.00 30.81
N ASN A 240 5.01 0.69 30.57
CA ASN A 240 4.45 -0.64 30.88
C ASN A 240 4.27 -1.56 29.67
N ILE A 241 4.17 -1.01 28.44
CA ILE A 241 3.91 -1.79 27.23
C ILE A 241 5.16 -2.55 26.79
N MET A 242 4.97 -3.82 26.41
CA MET A 242 6.05 -4.78 26.09
C MET A 242 6.20 -5.03 24.58
N GLY A 243 5.14 -4.82 23.80
CA GLY A 243 5.19 -4.73 22.34
C GLY A 243 5.50 -3.31 21.86
N GLY A 244 5.21 -3.00 20.60
CA GLY A 244 5.23 -1.61 20.13
C GLY A 244 4.14 -0.76 20.80
N VAL A 245 4.43 0.53 20.95
CA VAL A 245 3.50 1.54 21.50
C VAL A 245 2.84 2.25 20.33
N GLY A 246 1.51 2.11 20.19
CA GLY A 246 0.75 2.73 19.12
C GLY A 246 0.03 4.00 19.57
N ILE A 247 0.00 5.05 18.73
CA ILE A 247 -0.85 6.23 18.95
C ILE A 247 -1.76 6.52 17.74
N LYS A 248 -3.01 6.93 18.00
CA LYS A 248 -3.90 7.51 17.00
C LYS A 248 -3.75 9.04 16.99
N HIS A 249 -3.26 9.59 15.90
CA HIS A 249 -3.28 11.04 15.72
C HIS A 249 -4.73 11.53 15.48
N GLY A 250 -5.02 12.73 16.00
CA GLY A 250 -6.31 13.41 15.80
C GLY A 250 -6.47 14.00 14.41
N GLY A 251 -7.48 14.87 14.24
CA GLY A 251 -7.81 15.50 12.95
C GLY A 251 -6.74 16.39 12.32
N GLN A 252 -5.64 16.67 13.04
CA GLN A 252 -4.59 17.62 12.64
C GLN A 252 -3.85 17.19 11.36
N LEU A 253 -3.61 15.88 11.18
CA LEU A 253 -2.80 15.34 10.08
C LEU A 253 -3.64 14.83 8.89
N ARG A 254 -4.93 15.17 8.82
CA ARG A 254 -5.87 14.76 7.74
C ARG A 254 -5.78 15.68 6.52
N GLY A 255 -4.61 16.23 6.26
CA GLY A 255 -4.35 17.28 5.27
C GLY A 255 -2.91 17.76 5.39
N HIS A 256 -2.64 18.99 4.96
CA HIS A 256 -1.31 19.57 4.98
C HIS A 256 -1.38 21.06 5.29
N HIS A 257 -0.36 21.59 5.97
CA HIS A 257 -0.18 23.03 6.19
C HIS A 257 -1.35 23.68 6.97
N PHE A 258 -2.00 22.90 7.85
CA PHE A 258 -3.01 23.39 8.77
C PHE A 258 -2.37 23.91 10.08
N MET A 259 -3.08 24.82 10.75
CA MET A 259 -2.67 25.41 12.04
C MET A 259 -2.29 24.33 13.07
N GLU A 260 -1.28 24.61 13.88
CA GLU A 260 -0.74 23.75 14.96
C GLU A 260 0.00 22.48 14.48
N SER A 261 0.34 22.33 13.19
CA SER A 261 1.07 21.14 12.69
C SER A 261 2.48 20.98 13.28
N GLU A 262 3.18 22.07 13.59
CA GLU A 262 4.54 22.03 14.17
C GLU A 262 4.57 21.32 15.52
N SER A 263 3.49 21.43 16.31
CA SER A 263 3.37 20.73 17.60
C SER A 263 3.46 19.20 17.47
N ASN A 264 2.98 18.65 16.34
CA ASN A 264 3.09 17.21 16.07
C ASN A 264 4.50 16.83 15.63
N VAL A 265 5.18 17.68 14.85
CA VAL A 265 6.57 17.46 14.43
C VAL A 265 7.49 17.45 15.65
N GLN A 266 7.41 18.47 16.51
CA GLN A 266 8.25 18.59 17.71
C GLN A 266 7.99 17.47 18.74
N THR A 267 6.75 17.03 18.89
CA THR A 267 6.39 15.98 19.88
C THR A 267 6.71 14.57 19.38
N TRP A 268 6.38 14.25 18.12
CA TRP A 268 6.34 12.86 17.64
C TRP A 268 7.50 12.45 16.74
N LYS A 269 8.06 13.36 15.93
CA LYS A 269 9.20 13.04 15.05
C LYS A 269 10.41 12.46 15.83
N PRO A 270 10.80 13.00 17.01
CA PRO A 270 11.90 12.45 17.82
C PRO A 270 11.56 11.14 18.56
N LEU A 271 10.28 10.75 18.60
CA LEU A 271 9.83 9.51 19.22
C LEU A 271 9.59 8.38 18.21
N ALA A 272 9.34 8.74 16.94
CA ALA A 272 9.12 7.82 15.83
C ALA A 272 10.39 7.51 15.01
N LEU A 273 11.30 8.48 14.82
CA LEU A 273 12.54 8.29 14.05
C LEU A 273 13.73 7.99 14.97
N ASP A 274 14.55 7.01 14.57
CA ASP A 274 15.78 6.57 15.26
C ASP A 274 15.65 6.43 16.79
N SER A 275 14.57 5.79 17.23
CA SER A 275 14.07 5.81 18.61
C SER A 275 13.82 4.40 19.18
N ASP A 276 14.41 4.11 20.34
CA ASP A 276 14.23 2.85 21.10
C ASP A 276 12.79 2.60 21.59
N LEU A 277 11.91 3.60 21.56
CA LEU A 277 10.52 3.49 22.05
C LEU A 277 9.67 2.54 21.19
N LYS A 278 10.07 2.28 19.94
CA LYS A 278 9.28 1.51 18.96
C LYS A 278 7.86 2.05 18.81
N LEU A 279 7.76 3.37 18.75
CA LEU A 279 6.51 4.06 18.49
C LEU A 279 6.01 3.67 17.09
N PHE A 280 4.72 3.39 16.97
CA PHE A 280 4.01 3.41 15.70
C PHE A 280 2.80 4.32 15.80
N SER A 281 2.31 4.82 14.67
CA SER A 281 1.14 5.69 14.69
C SER A 281 0.23 5.56 13.48
N ARG A 282 -1.06 5.85 13.72
CA ARG A 282 -2.14 5.75 12.75
C ARG A 282 -2.90 7.07 12.65
N ASN A 283 -3.26 7.46 11.43
CA ASN A 283 -4.25 8.49 11.15
C ASN A 283 -5.25 8.00 10.10
N GLU A 284 -6.40 8.68 10.01
CA GLU A 284 -7.54 8.30 9.17
C GLU A 284 -7.75 9.37 8.08
N MET A 285 -7.77 8.98 6.80
CA MET A 285 -8.48 9.74 5.77
C MET A 285 -9.95 9.32 5.80
N ASP A 286 -10.75 10.17 6.44
CA ASP A 286 -12.21 10.14 6.36
C ASP A 286 -12.69 10.85 5.07
N GLN A 287 -13.96 11.23 4.99
CA GLN A 287 -14.54 11.92 3.83
C GLN A 287 -14.00 13.35 3.59
N THR A 288 -13.02 13.83 4.37
CA THR A 288 -12.36 15.15 4.19
C THR A 288 -11.83 15.39 2.78
N TRP A 289 -11.39 14.34 2.07
CA TRP A 289 -10.92 14.49 0.68
C TRP A 289 -12.02 15.03 -0.28
N GLN A 290 -13.30 14.93 0.10
CA GLN A 290 -14.45 15.46 -0.64
C GLN A 290 -14.76 16.94 -0.28
N TYR A 291 -14.15 17.50 0.76
CA TYR A 291 -14.46 18.84 1.25
C TYR A 291 -13.68 19.94 0.51
N SER A 292 -14.14 21.19 0.64
CA SER A 292 -13.73 22.30 -0.25
C SER A 292 -12.24 22.53 -0.35
N TYR A 293 -11.49 22.28 0.73
CA TYR A 293 -10.04 22.41 0.76
C TYR A 293 -9.34 21.44 -0.20
N PHE A 294 -9.64 20.13 -0.10
CA PHE A 294 -9.06 19.13 -0.99
C PHE A 294 -9.55 19.29 -2.44
N GLN A 295 -10.80 19.70 -2.63
CA GLN A 295 -11.38 19.92 -3.95
C GLN A 295 -10.78 21.13 -4.72
N LEU A 296 -9.88 21.91 -4.11
CA LEU A 296 -9.03 22.87 -4.83
C LEU A 296 -8.09 22.16 -5.82
N ASN A 297 -7.50 21.04 -5.39
CA ASN A 297 -6.72 20.09 -6.20
C ASN A 297 -6.50 18.82 -5.36
N VAL A 298 -7.28 17.76 -5.59
CA VAL A 298 -7.25 16.56 -4.72
C VAL A 298 -5.92 15.82 -4.81
N ARG A 299 -5.25 15.83 -5.97
CA ARG A 299 -3.97 15.16 -6.21
C ARG A 299 -2.85 15.81 -5.39
N LEU A 300 -2.79 17.14 -5.43
CA LEU A 300 -1.91 17.96 -4.60
C LEU A 300 -2.26 17.79 -3.12
N GLY A 301 -3.55 17.84 -2.77
CA GLY A 301 -4.05 17.70 -1.40
C GLY A 301 -3.60 16.40 -0.73
N MET A 302 -3.82 15.26 -1.41
CA MET A 302 -3.43 13.93 -0.93
C MET A 302 -1.92 13.74 -0.91
N PHE A 303 -1.18 14.28 -1.89
CA PHE A 303 0.28 14.20 -1.89
C PHE A 303 0.92 14.92 -0.70
N TRP A 304 0.56 16.18 -0.46
CA TRP A 304 1.13 16.92 0.66
C TRP A 304 0.61 16.42 2.01
N ALA A 305 -0.59 15.82 2.07
CA ALA A 305 -1.05 15.10 3.26
C ALA A 305 -0.20 13.84 3.55
N ALA A 306 0.27 13.13 2.52
CA ALA A 306 1.23 12.05 2.70
C ALA A 306 2.58 12.57 3.23
N LEU A 307 3.08 13.70 2.72
CA LEU A 307 4.31 14.34 3.20
C LEU A 307 4.23 14.83 4.67
N GLU A 308 3.16 15.54 5.04
CA GLU A 308 2.93 16.01 6.42
C GLU A 308 2.95 14.84 7.42
N GLN A 309 2.28 13.73 7.06
CA GLN A 309 2.25 12.51 7.86
C GLN A 309 3.62 11.80 7.89
N LEU A 310 4.33 11.69 6.77
CA LEU A 310 5.68 11.12 6.74
C LEU A 310 6.69 11.96 7.53
N ASN A 311 6.54 13.29 7.58
CA ASN A 311 7.44 14.16 8.35
C ASN A 311 7.39 13.83 9.86
N VAL A 312 6.21 13.55 10.41
CA VAL A 312 6.06 13.18 11.83
C VAL A 312 6.39 11.70 12.13
N GLY A 313 6.68 10.89 11.11
CA GLY A 313 6.94 9.45 11.26
C GLY A 313 5.71 8.55 11.24
N MET A 314 4.59 8.98 10.63
CA MET A 314 3.35 8.20 10.54
C MET A 314 3.59 6.80 9.97
N SER A 315 3.05 5.78 10.65
CA SER A 315 3.21 4.37 10.27
C SER A 315 2.08 3.86 9.38
N ILE A 316 0.85 4.27 9.68
CA ILE A 316 -0.38 3.79 9.02
C ILE A 316 -1.27 4.97 8.62
N TRP A 317 -1.78 4.92 7.39
CA TRP A 317 -2.79 5.85 6.88
C TRP A 317 -4.04 5.07 6.45
N ASP A 318 -5.00 4.93 7.37
CA ASP A 318 -6.29 4.28 7.11
C ASP A 318 -7.13 5.13 6.16
N TRP A 319 -7.39 4.66 4.95
CA TRP A 319 -8.32 5.31 4.02
C TRP A 319 -9.70 4.69 4.20
N SER A 320 -10.75 5.52 4.25
CA SER A 320 -12.10 4.98 4.18
C SER A 320 -12.34 4.28 2.83
N GLY A 321 -13.21 3.27 2.79
CA GLY A 321 -13.58 2.57 1.55
C GLY A 321 -13.95 3.55 0.44
N THR A 322 -14.78 4.56 0.74
CA THR A 322 -15.13 5.63 -0.21
C THR A 322 -13.92 6.42 -0.75
N CYS A 323 -12.83 6.51 0.00
CA CYS A 323 -11.57 7.12 -0.46
C CYS A 323 -10.81 6.17 -1.40
N LEU A 324 -10.67 4.89 -1.04
CA LEU A 324 -10.10 3.84 -1.90
C LEU A 324 -10.86 3.71 -3.23
N GLU A 325 -12.18 3.53 -3.17
CA GLU A 325 -13.10 3.41 -4.31
C GLU A 325 -12.94 4.52 -5.36
N ASN A 326 -12.58 5.74 -4.93
CA ASN A 326 -12.49 6.91 -5.79
C ASN A 326 -11.04 7.29 -6.15
N ALA A 327 -10.03 6.63 -5.57
CA ALA A 327 -8.62 7.03 -5.67
C ALA A 327 -8.12 7.13 -7.11
N GLU A 328 -8.33 6.08 -7.92
CA GLU A 328 -7.91 6.04 -9.33
C GLU A 328 -8.74 6.99 -10.20
N THR A 329 -10.06 7.05 -9.96
CA THR A 329 -10.99 7.91 -10.74
C THR A 329 -10.70 9.40 -10.52
N ALA A 330 -10.22 9.76 -9.33
CA ALA A 330 -9.78 11.11 -8.99
C ALA A 330 -8.25 11.32 -9.16
N GLY A 331 -7.52 10.27 -9.57
CA GLY A 331 -6.10 10.30 -9.92
C GLY A 331 -5.14 10.58 -8.76
N PHE A 332 -5.46 10.14 -7.54
CA PHE A 332 -4.64 10.33 -6.32
C PHE A 332 -4.08 9.04 -5.70
N GLU A 333 -4.31 7.88 -6.32
CA GLU A 333 -3.77 6.56 -5.92
C GLU A 333 -2.24 6.56 -5.71
N PHE A 334 -1.48 7.31 -6.52
CA PHE A 334 -0.03 7.47 -6.37
C PHE A 334 0.40 7.95 -4.98
N ALA A 335 -0.46 8.68 -4.25
CA ALA A 335 -0.16 9.15 -2.90
C ALA A 335 -0.07 7.99 -1.89
N ALA A 336 -0.77 6.89 -2.13
CA ALA A 336 -0.66 5.67 -1.33
C ALA A 336 0.68 4.96 -1.60
N THR A 337 1.05 4.76 -2.87
CA THR A 337 2.37 4.22 -3.23
C THR A 337 3.52 5.08 -2.69
N PHE A 338 3.40 6.42 -2.73
CA PHE A 338 4.38 7.31 -2.11
C PHE A 338 4.44 7.17 -0.58
N PHE A 339 3.30 7.03 0.10
CA PHE A 339 3.26 6.79 1.55
C PHE A 339 3.90 5.44 1.91
N ASN A 340 3.48 4.35 1.24
CA ASN A 340 4.03 3.00 1.37
C ASN A 340 5.56 2.93 1.13
N THR A 341 6.07 3.81 0.26
CA THR A 341 7.50 3.89 -0.07
C THR A 341 8.35 4.33 1.12
N TRP A 342 7.79 5.07 2.09
CA TRP A 342 8.54 5.75 3.16
C TRP A 342 8.04 5.52 4.59
N ALA A 343 6.83 5.00 4.79
CA ALA A 343 6.22 4.81 6.12
C ALA A 343 7.08 3.93 7.05
N ALA A 344 7.65 2.84 6.51
CA ALA A 344 8.49 1.88 7.25
C ALA A 344 9.93 2.36 7.53
N GLU A 345 10.33 3.51 6.99
CA GLU A 345 11.74 3.93 6.94
C GLU A 345 12.12 4.77 8.15
N LEU A 346 11.88 4.23 9.35
CA LEU A 346 12.02 4.93 10.64
C LEU A 346 13.41 4.81 11.27
N VAL A 347 14.23 3.83 10.85
CA VAL A 347 15.58 3.55 11.37
C VAL A 347 16.62 3.70 10.25
N PRO A 348 17.57 4.65 10.34
CA PRO A 348 18.51 4.99 9.26
C PRO A 348 19.27 3.79 8.66
N ALA A 349 19.84 2.92 9.51
CA ALA A 349 20.72 1.85 9.07
C ALA A 349 20.04 0.91 8.06
N THR A 350 18.80 0.51 8.34
CA THR A 350 17.98 -0.39 7.52
C THR A 350 17.07 0.33 6.52
N ALA A 351 16.88 1.64 6.66
CA ALA A 351 16.01 2.41 5.78
C ALA A 351 16.46 2.31 4.31
N ARG A 352 15.51 2.36 3.36
CA ARG A 352 15.80 2.38 1.91
C ARG A 352 16.77 3.48 1.45
N GLY A 353 16.90 4.56 2.22
CA GLY A 353 17.39 5.85 1.76
C GLY A 353 16.76 7.00 2.53
N GLY A 354 16.74 8.19 1.94
CA GLY A 354 16.18 9.40 2.54
C GLY A 354 15.74 10.45 1.51
N PHE A 355 15.10 11.53 1.98
CA PHE A 355 14.66 12.65 1.16
C PHE A 355 14.70 13.99 1.91
N CYS A 356 14.71 15.08 1.15
CA CYS A 356 14.44 16.43 1.66
C CYS A 356 13.47 17.15 0.71
N PHE A 357 12.19 17.28 1.10
CA PHE A 357 11.18 18.03 0.33
C PHE A 357 11.16 19.50 0.73
N PHE A 358 11.33 20.37 -0.25
CA PHE A 358 11.55 21.79 -0.04
C PHE A 358 10.22 22.49 0.26
N HIS A 359 10.12 23.00 1.49
CA HIS A 359 8.92 23.57 2.07
C HIS A 359 9.28 24.77 2.95
N GLU A 360 8.31 25.65 3.17
CA GLU A 360 8.40 26.71 4.17
C GLU A 360 6.99 27.12 4.61
N GLY A 361 6.66 26.88 5.88
CA GLY A 361 5.54 27.51 6.55
C GLY A 361 5.95 28.87 7.09
N LEU A 362 5.21 29.92 6.72
CA LEU A 362 5.41 31.25 7.30
C LEU A 362 4.69 31.31 8.65
N ASP A 363 5.24 30.63 9.66
CA ASP A 363 4.67 30.57 10.99
C ASP A 363 4.60 31.96 11.64
N SER A 364 3.38 32.44 11.79
CA SER A 364 3.07 33.73 12.39
C SER A 364 3.16 33.71 13.92
N ALA A 365 3.37 32.57 14.57
CA ALA A 365 3.76 32.54 15.98
C ALA A 365 5.23 32.96 16.18
N ASP A 366 6.13 32.68 15.22
CA ASP A 366 7.53 33.06 15.31
C ASP A 366 7.74 34.60 15.34
N THR A 367 8.23 35.10 16.46
CA THR A 367 8.57 36.51 16.67
C THR A 367 10.04 36.85 16.43
N THR A 368 10.87 35.83 16.21
CA THR A 368 12.28 35.94 15.80
C THR A 368 12.37 36.16 14.29
N LYS A 369 11.76 35.27 13.48
CA LYS A 369 11.69 35.42 12.02
C LYS A 369 10.72 36.52 11.59
N PHE A 370 9.62 36.74 12.32
CA PHE A 370 8.66 37.81 12.04
C PHE A 370 8.44 38.77 13.24
N PRO A 371 9.37 39.72 13.50
CA PRO A 371 9.29 40.66 14.61
C PRO A 371 7.98 41.46 14.68
N THR A 372 7.42 41.58 15.88
CA THR A 372 6.10 42.19 16.10
C THR A 372 6.04 43.69 15.78
N ALA A 373 7.18 44.38 15.79
CA ALA A 373 7.28 45.78 15.38
C ALA A 373 7.08 45.99 13.86
N THR A 374 7.38 44.97 13.04
CA THR A 374 7.24 45.00 11.58
C THR A 374 5.92 44.37 11.13
N TYR A 375 5.56 43.22 11.74
CA TYR A 375 4.46 42.36 11.29
C TYR A 375 3.22 42.44 12.21
N GLY A 376 3.20 43.34 13.18
CA GLY A 376 2.14 43.43 14.19
C GLY A 376 2.25 42.34 15.28
N SER A 377 1.40 42.46 16.30
CA SER A 377 1.42 41.58 17.47
C SER A 377 1.17 40.12 17.12
N ALA A 378 2.02 39.23 17.65
CA ALA A 378 1.81 37.78 17.58
C ALA A 378 0.61 37.40 18.44
N ASN A 379 -0.50 37.06 17.78
CA ASN A 379 -1.75 36.59 18.36
C ASN A 379 -2.50 35.83 17.26
N LYS A 380 -2.98 34.62 17.54
CA LYS A 380 -3.68 33.77 16.56
C LYS A 380 -4.86 34.46 15.85
N ASN A 381 -5.51 35.43 16.50
CA ASN A 381 -6.65 36.17 15.94
C ASN A 381 -6.25 37.41 15.12
N ASN A 382 -4.97 37.73 14.99
CA ASN A 382 -4.51 38.92 14.27
C ASN A 382 -4.41 38.68 12.75
N LEU A 383 -5.54 38.76 12.04
CA LEU A 383 -5.61 38.68 10.57
C LEU A 383 -4.61 39.60 9.86
N GLY A 384 -4.32 40.77 10.42
CA GLY A 384 -3.35 41.72 9.88
C GLY A 384 -1.90 41.20 9.86
N ARG A 385 -1.54 40.29 10.78
CA ARG A 385 -0.19 39.72 10.88
C ARG A 385 0.09 38.69 9.79
N TYR A 386 -0.82 37.73 9.57
CA TYR A 386 -0.68 36.77 8.46
C TYR A 386 -0.60 37.48 7.10
N ALA A 387 -1.44 38.50 6.90
CA ALA A 387 -1.42 39.32 5.70
C ALA A 387 -0.10 40.11 5.57
N ALA A 388 0.40 40.74 6.62
CA ALA A 388 1.67 41.47 6.60
C ALA A 388 2.88 40.55 6.34
N ILE A 389 2.90 39.36 6.94
CA ILE A 389 3.95 38.35 6.74
C ILE A 389 3.92 37.89 5.29
N CYS A 390 2.79 37.37 4.80
CA CYS A 390 2.73 36.82 3.46
C CYS A 390 2.95 37.89 2.35
N ASN A 391 2.51 39.13 2.57
CA ASN A 391 2.80 40.24 1.64
C ASN A 391 4.31 40.51 1.47
N ALA A 392 5.16 40.23 2.47
CA ALA A 392 6.61 40.35 2.34
C ALA A 392 7.22 39.28 1.41
N TYR A 393 6.52 38.17 1.19
CA TYR A 393 6.93 37.03 0.36
C TYR A 393 6.06 36.90 -0.92
N ALA A 394 5.24 37.90 -1.24
CA ALA A 394 4.34 37.86 -2.41
C ALA A 394 5.10 37.75 -3.75
N SER A 395 6.33 38.28 -3.84
CA SER A 395 7.23 38.12 -5.00
C SER A 395 7.81 36.71 -5.15
N GLN A 396 7.69 35.86 -4.13
CA GLN A 396 7.99 34.43 -4.14
C GLN A 396 6.72 33.57 -4.29
N GLY A 397 5.56 34.19 -4.57
CA GLY A 397 4.27 33.52 -4.81
C GLY A 397 3.42 33.25 -3.57
N CYS A 398 3.81 33.79 -2.40
CA CYS A 398 2.99 33.72 -1.18
C CYS A 398 1.63 34.38 -1.40
N LYS A 399 0.56 33.73 -0.94
CA LYS A 399 -0.79 34.29 -0.89
C LYS A 399 -1.64 33.62 0.20
N MET A 400 -2.42 34.46 0.88
CA MET A 400 -3.55 34.03 1.71
C MET A 400 -4.80 33.97 0.83
N ASP A 401 -5.15 32.80 0.28
CA ASP A 401 -6.35 32.65 -0.55
C ASP A 401 -7.65 32.71 0.27
N HIS A 402 -7.61 32.39 1.58
CA HIS A 402 -8.74 32.51 2.50
C HIS A 402 -8.25 32.98 3.88
N LEU A 403 -7.98 34.29 4.00
CA LEU A 403 -7.31 34.90 5.17
C LEU A 403 -8.02 34.61 6.49
N GLU A 404 -9.35 34.58 6.49
CA GLU A 404 -10.19 34.33 7.67
C GLU A 404 -9.90 32.95 8.31
N ALA A 405 -9.59 31.94 7.49
CA ALA A 405 -9.26 30.59 7.97
C ALA A 405 -7.92 30.51 8.73
N ALA A 406 -7.06 31.53 8.66
CA ALA A 406 -5.85 31.59 9.49
C ALA A 406 -6.14 31.69 11.00
N THR A 407 -7.41 31.90 11.38
CA THR A 407 -7.87 31.92 12.79
C THR A 407 -8.54 30.61 13.24
N MET A 408 -8.83 29.69 12.31
CA MET A 408 -9.51 28.43 12.60
C MET A 408 -8.62 27.45 13.38
N GLY A 409 -9.23 26.47 14.05
CA GLY A 409 -8.53 25.24 14.41
C GLY A 409 -8.39 24.32 13.19
N ASN A 410 -7.36 23.50 13.14
CA ASN A 410 -7.14 22.49 12.07
C ASN A 410 -8.40 21.67 11.73
N VAL A 411 -9.15 21.20 12.72
CA VAL A 411 -10.42 20.47 12.49
C VAL A 411 -11.46 21.32 11.75
N ALA A 412 -11.64 22.60 12.11
CA ALA A 412 -12.57 23.49 11.43
C ALA A 412 -12.07 23.90 10.03
N ALA A 413 -10.75 24.07 9.86
CA ALA A 413 -10.15 24.43 8.58
C ALA A 413 -10.40 23.38 7.49
N ARG A 414 -10.49 22.09 7.84
CA ARG A 414 -10.77 21.01 6.88
C ARG A 414 -12.27 20.79 6.57
N ASP A 415 -13.18 21.26 7.42
CA ASP A 415 -14.64 21.04 7.30
C ASP A 415 -15.25 21.62 6.00
N PRO A 416 -16.50 21.30 5.63
CA PRO A 416 -17.18 21.98 4.52
C PRO A 416 -17.58 23.44 4.87
N PRO A 417 -17.79 24.31 3.86
CA PRO A 417 -18.28 25.68 4.08
C PRO A 417 -19.69 25.68 4.71
N PRO A 418 -20.02 26.65 5.59
CA PRO A 418 -19.26 27.87 5.90
C PRO A 418 -18.21 27.73 7.02
N GLY A 419 -18.00 26.53 7.58
CA GLY A 419 -16.96 26.31 8.62
C GLY A 419 -15.55 26.21 8.05
N GLY A 420 -15.44 25.66 6.82
CA GLY A 420 -14.19 25.27 6.18
C GLY A 420 -13.29 26.34 5.57
N GLN A 421 -12.05 25.92 5.29
CA GLN A 421 -11.12 26.62 4.43
C GLN A 421 -11.46 26.40 2.94
N THR A 422 -11.36 27.48 2.15
CA THR A 422 -11.77 27.51 0.74
C THR A 422 -10.66 27.99 -0.22
N GLY A 423 -9.42 28.07 0.27
CA GLY A 423 -8.24 28.49 -0.48
C GLY A 423 -6.95 28.11 0.25
N TYR A 424 -5.82 28.03 -0.45
CA TYR A 424 -4.52 27.78 0.17
C TYR A 424 -3.96 29.02 0.88
N ASN A 425 -3.54 28.85 2.13
CA ASN A 425 -2.81 29.86 2.89
C ASN A 425 -1.36 29.37 3.09
N ASP A 426 -0.40 30.29 3.10
CA ASP A 426 1.04 29.97 3.31
C ASP A 426 1.60 30.53 4.63
N ALA A 427 0.91 31.51 5.21
CA ALA A 427 1.14 31.95 6.58
C ALA A 427 0.05 31.36 7.48
N GLY A 428 0.46 30.84 8.62
CA GLY A 428 -0.41 30.17 9.58
C GLY A 428 0.12 30.33 10.99
N TRP A 429 -0.45 29.60 11.93
CA TRP A 429 -0.11 29.68 13.34
C TRP A 429 0.36 28.31 13.83
N GLU A 430 1.58 28.25 14.37
CA GLU A 430 2.23 27.02 14.83
C GLU A 430 2.28 25.95 13.70
N ILE A 431 2.52 26.40 12.47
CA ILE A 431 2.69 25.56 11.26
C ILE A 431 4.15 25.20 11.05
N HIS A 432 4.44 24.01 10.49
CA HIS A 432 5.82 23.56 10.29
C HIS A 432 6.63 24.54 9.42
N PRO A 433 7.72 25.17 9.93
CA PRO A 433 8.45 26.20 9.19
C PRO A 433 9.52 25.62 8.25
N GLY A 434 9.92 24.36 8.44
CA GLY A 434 11.04 23.72 7.73
C GLY A 434 10.67 23.00 6.44
N ASN A 435 11.67 22.30 5.89
CA ASN A 435 11.51 21.30 4.85
C ASN A 435 10.91 20.01 5.44
N TYR A 436 10.15 19.24 4.65
CA TYR A 436 9.73 17.90 5.06
C TYR A 436 10.84 16.89 4.74
N ASP A 437 11.59 16.48 5.76
CA ASP A 437 12.77 15.61 5.63
C ASP A 437 12.55 14.18 6.16
N ARG A 438 13.37 13.26 5.62
CA ARG A 438 13.67 11.96 6.21
C ARG A 438 15.14 11.63 5.95
N PHE A 439 15.98 11.75 6.98
CA PHE A 439 17.43 11.45 6.94
C PHE A 439 18.29 12.26 5.94
N ILE A 440 17.74 13.31 5.34
CA ILE A 440 18.51 14.30 4.57
C ILE A 440 18.04 15.70 4.97
N THR A 441 18.90 16.48 5.62
CA THR A 441 18.54 17.79 6.19
C THR A 441 19.21 18.91 5.43
N GLN A 442 18.47 19.94 5.02
CA GLN A 442 19.08 21.13 4.40
C GLN A 442 19.78 21.97 5.47
N ILE A 443 21.07 22.22 5.26
CA ILE A 443 21.91 23.06 6.12
C ILE A 443 21.64 24.53 5.77
N ASP A 444 21.29 25.33 6.78
CA ASP A 444 20.95 26.76 6.69
C ASP A 444 20.06 27.11 5.47
N PRO A 445 18.81 26.60 5.41
CA PRO A 445 17.97 26.71 4.22
C PRO A 445 17.65 28.15 3.84
N ASP A 446 17.54 29.04 4.83
CA ASP A 446 17.10 30.42 4.62
C ASP A 446 18.22 31.37 4.19
N ASN A 447 19.49 31.07 4.48
CA ASN A 447 20.61 31.82 3.87
C ASN A 447 21.10 31.19 2.57
N THR A 448 20.96 29.87 2.38
CA THR A 448 21.45 29.15 1.19
C THR A 448 20.48 29.15 0.01
N SER A 449 19.18 29.42 0.24
CA SER A 449 18.14 29.41 -0.79
C SER A 449 17.09 30.52 -0.59
N LYS A 450 16.10 30.57 -1.49
CA LYS A 450 14.79 31.19 -1.22
C LYS A 450 13.68 30.16 -1.41
N ALA A 451 12.77 30.03 -0.45
CA ALA A 451 11.51 29.33 -0.67
C ALA A 451 10.65 30.02 -1.74
N VAL A 452 9.83 29.23 -2.42
CA VAL A 452 8.81 29.68 -3.36
C VAL A 452 7.51 28.92 -3.13
N TRP A 453 6.40 29.60 -3.33
CA TRP A 453 5.04 29.07 -3.26
C TRP A 453 4.41 29.25 -4.64
N ARG A 454 3.49 28.36 -5.05
CA ARG A 454 2.78 28.48 -6.34
C ARG A 454 3.77 28.58 -7.51
N CYS A 455 4.66 27.59 -7.61
CA CYS A 455 5.88 27.59 -8.44
C CYS A 455 5.66 27.86 -9.94
N ARG A 456 4.45 27.58 -10.47
CA ARG A 456 4.03 27.91 -11.85
C ARG A 456 2.83 28.86 -11.92
N GLY A 457 2.67 29.70 -10.90
CA GLY A 457 1.55 30.63 -10.74
C GLY A 457 0.34 30.01 -10.02
N THR A 458 -0.79 30.72 -10.05
CA THR A 458 -2.03 30.39 -9.31
C THR A 458 -2.43 28.92 -9.45
N LEU A 459 -2.55 28.24 -8.32
CA LEU A 459 -2.91 26.82 -8.26
C LEU A 459 -4.33 26.57 -8.76
N THR A 460 -4.51 25.47 -9.48
CA THR A 460 -5.80 24.98 -9.98
C THR A 460 -5.92 23.48 -9.74
N ILE A 461 -7.10 22.92 -10.02
CA ILE A 461 -7.35 21.47 -10.01
C ILE A 461 -6.43 20.68 -10.97
N SER A 462 -5.80 21.34 -11.95
CA SER A 462 -4.86 20.75 -12.89
C SER A 462 -3.39 21.11 -12.63
N SER A 463 -3.09 21.79 -11.52
CA SER A 463 -1.70 21.99 -11.08
C SER A 463 -1.05 20.65 -10.73
N ASP A 464 0.26 20.59 -10.92
CA ASP A 464 1.09 19.48 -10.46
C ASP A 464 1.20 19.53 -8.93
N PRO A 465 1.23 18.39 -8.21
CA PRO A 465 1.46 18.39 -6.77
C PRO A 465 2.67 19.24 -6.33
N TYR A 466 3.76 19.26 -7.10
CA TYR A 466 4.96 20.05 -6.78
C TYR A 466 4.79 21.56 -7.00
N ASP A 467 3.71 22.03 -7.64
CA ASP A 467 3.48 23.48 -7.81
C ASP A 467 3.20 24.20 -6.48
N ARG A 468 2.90 23.48 -5.40
CA ARG A 468 2.51 24.08 -4.10
C ARG A 468 3.66 24.85 -3.43
N PHE A 469 4.84 24.23 -3.33
CA PHE A 469 6.03 24.69 -2.61
C PHE A 469 7.31 24.25 -3.32
N GLY A 470 8.40 24.97 -3.10
CA GLY A 470 9.76 24.57 -3.48
C GLY A 470 10.80 25.52 -2.90
N ARG A 471 12.08 25.29 -3.24
CA ARG A 471 13.19 26.24 -2.99
C ARG A 471 13.97 26.49 -4.27
N ARG A 472 14.57 27.68 -4.39
CA ARG A 472 15.34 28.09 -5.56
C ARG A 472 16.63 28.82 -5.19
N PHE A 473 17.52 28.95 -6.17
CA PHE A 473 18.65 29.87 -6.07
C PHE A 473 18.18 31.33 -6.08
N ASP A 474 19.06 32.21 -5.59
CA ASP A 474 18.94 33.65 -5.74
C ASP A 474 20.35 34.24 -5.92
N ASN A 475 20.89 34.06 -7.13
CA ASN A 475 22.25 34.44 -7.50
C ASN A 475 22.53 35.92 -7.21
N ALA A 476 21.52 36.79 -7.37
CA ALA A 476 21.59 38.21 -7.07
C ALA A 476 21.89 38.53 -5.58
N SER A 477 21.53 37.63 -4.67
CA SER A 477 21.85 37.74 -3.22
C SER A 477 22.98 36.78 -2.80
N GLY A 478 23.69 36.16 -3.75
CA GLY A 478 24.75 35.17 -3.47
C GLY A 478 24.24 33.77 -3.07
N LYS A 479 22.94 33.49 -3.19
CA LYS A 479 22.33 32.21 -2.79
C LYS A 479 22.38 31.20 -3.94
N ASN A 480 23.59 30.80 -4.32
CA ASN A 480 23.86 30.01 -5.52
C ASN A 480 24.25 28.55 -5.23
N MET A 481 24.22 28.11 -3.96
CA MET A 481 24.45 26.73 -3.58
C MET A 481 23.64 26.38 -2.32
N MET A 482 22.92 25.26 -2.37
CA MET A 482 22.23 24.65 -1.23
C MET A 482 23.03 23.46 -0.73
N TYR A 483 23.05 23.25 0.59
CA TYR A 483 23.88 22.26 1.27
C TYR A 483 23.00 21.30 2.05
N PHE A 484 23.34 20.00 2.07
CA PHE A 484 22.55 18.99 2.76
C PHE A 484 23.45 17.98 3.49
N ASP A 485 23.07 17.67 4.72
CA ASP A 485 23.58 16.62 5.61
C ASP A 485 22.84 15.30 5.26
N VAL A 486 23.56 14.19 5.15
CA VAL A 486 22.99 12.83 4.98
C VAL A 486 23.27 12.04 6.26
N HIS A 487 22.27 11.97 7.13
CA HIS A 487 22.35 11.43 8.49
C HIS A 487 23.28 10.21 8.63
N ASP A 488 24.38 10.33 9.41
CA ASP A 488 25.44 9.32 9.56
C ASP A 488 24.93 7.86 9.64
N GLY A 489 23.88 7.59 10.43
CA GLY A 489 23.31 6.25 10.56
C GLY A 489 22.75 5.63 9.26
N LEU A 490 22.53 6.42 8.21
CA LEU A 490 22.04 5.97 6.90
C LEU A 490 23.16 5.36 6.04
N THR A 491 24.44 5.65 6.32
CA THR A 491 25.59 5.29 5.48
C THR A 491 25.55 3.81 5.10
N PRO A 492 25.47 3.47 3.80
CA PRO A 492 25.42 2.07 3.37
C PRO A 492 26.74 1.32 3.58
N THR A 493 26.77 0.04 3.19
CA THR A 493 28.05 -0.68 3.08
C THR A 493 28.90 -0.06 1.95
N LEU A 494 30.18 0.22 2.21
CA LEU A 494 31.10 0.74 1.20
C LEU A 494 31.09 -0.12 -0.08
N GLY A 495 30.87 0.51 -1.24
CA GLY A 495 30.71 -0.19 -2.52
C GLY A 495 29.27 -0.61 -2.86
N GLN A 496 28.29 -0.36 -1.97
CA GLN A 496 26.88 -0.40 -2.34
C GLN A 496 26.54 0.80 -3.24
N SER A 497 25.82 0.53 -4.33
CA SER A 497 25.35 1.56 -5.26
C SER A 497 24.26 2.43 -4.62
N ILE A 498 24.31 3.74 -4.87
CA ILE A 498 23.30 4.71 -4.43
C ILE A 498 22.75 5.44 -5.65
N LYS A 499 21.42 5.48 -5.76
CA LYS A 499 20.68 6.33 -6.69
C LYS A 499 20.47 7.70 -6.06
N LEU A 500 21.05 8.75 -6.63
CA LEU A 500 20.82 10.14 -6.25
C LEU A 500 19.89 10.81 -7.27
N SER A 501 18.83 11.44 -6.80
CA SER A 501 17.83 12.12 -7.64
C SER A 501 17.58 13.57 -7.19
N VAL A 502 17.40 14.46 -8.16
CA VAL A 502 16.94 15.85 -7.95
C VAL A 502 15.68 16.08 -8.76
N VAL A 503 14.63 16.64 -8.14
CA VAL A 503 13.41 17.05 -8.84
C VAL A 503 13.35 18.56 -8.96
N TYR A 504 13.26 19.02 -10.22
CA TYR A 504 13.45 20.41 -10.61
C TYR A 504 12.39 20.85 -11.62
N LEU A 505 12.13 22.16 -11.69
CA LEU A 505 11.25 22.76 -12.68
C LEU A 505 12.06 23.15 -13.93
N ASP A 506 11.73 22.54 -15.07
CA ASP A 506 12.35 22.82 -16.38
C ASP A 506 11.81 24.10 -17.02
N GLU A 507 11.76 25.21 -16.27
CA GLU A 507 11.42 26.56 -16.74
C GLU A 507 12.70 27.31 -17.12
N GLY A 508 12.76 27.89 -18.32
CA GLY A 508 13.97 28.54 -18.84
C GLY A 508 15.08 27.55 -19.23
N THR A 509 16.27 28.09 -19.52
CA THR A 509 17.42 27.35 -20.07
C THR A 509 18.66 27.43 -19.18
N GLY A 510 18.46 27.55 -17.86
CA GLY A 510 19.53 27.59 -16.87
C GLY A 510 20.27 26.27 -16.71
N GLN A 511 21.32 26.29 -15.90
CA GLN A 511 22.12 25.12 -15.55
C GLN A 511 22.37 25.03 -14.05
N PHE A 512 22.17 23.81 -13.53
CA PHE A 512 22.53 23.44 -12.15
C PHE A 512 23.29 22.11 -12.14
N GLY A 513 24.03 21.86 -11.07
CA GLY A 513 24.70 20.60 -10.82
C GLY A 513 24.41 20.06 -9.42
N LEU A 514 24.45 18.74 -9.28
CA LEU A 514 24.54 18.08 -7.97
C LEU A 514 26.00 17.70 -7.75
N LEU A 515 26.54 18.01 -6.57
CA LEU A 515 27.84 17.53 -6.08
C LEU A 515 27.63 16.72 -4.80
N TYR A 516 28.61 15.89 -4.45
CA TYR A 516 28.56 15.01 -3.28
C TYR A 516 29.92 14.78 -2.63
N ASP A 517 29.89 14.40 -1.36
CA ASP A 517 31.07 13.90 -0.65
C ASP A 517 31.45 12.51 -1.15
N ALA A 518 32.67 12.38 -1.69
CA ALA A 518 33.16 11.20 -2.39
C ALA A 518 34.62 10.90 -2.07
N VAL A 519 35.04 9.67 -2.38
CA VAL A 519 36.36 9.13 -2.03
C VAL A 519 37.48 9.97 -2.68
N ASN A 520 38.24 10.68 -1.83
CA ASN A 520 39.27 11.68 -2.18
C ASN A 520 38.78 12.98 -2.84
N ASN A 521 37.47 13.27 -2.86
CA ASN A 521 36.93 14.55 -3.34
C ASN A 521 35.56 14.85 -2.70
N SER A 522 35.53 15.73 -1.68
CA SER A 522 34.29 16.06 -0.97
C SER A 522 33.33 17.01 -1.71
N GLN A 523 33.66 17.37 -2.96
CA GLN A 523 32.82 18.15 -3.87
C GLN A 523 32.86 17.53 -5.28
N LYS A 524 32.66 16.21 -5.37
CA LYS A 524 32.62 15.52 -6.66
C LYS A 524 31.31 15.82 -7.37
N SER A 525 31.36 16.25 -8.62
CA SER A 525 30.14 16.41 -9.43
C SER A 525 29.50 15.03 -9.68
N ALA A 526 28.21 14.93 -9.39
CA ALA A 526 27.35 13.80 -9.72
C ALA A 526 26.82 13.94 -11.15
N PHE A 527 26.36 15.14 -11.52
CA PHE A 527 25.92 15.54 -12.85
C PHE A 527 25.77 17.06 -12.97
N THR A 528 25.60 17.55 -14.20
CA THR A 528 25.10 18.89 -14.54
C THR A 528 23.91 18.74 -15.49
N VAL A 529 22.84 19.48 -15.22
CA VAL A 529 21.63 19.54 -16.06
C VAL A 529 21.61 20.85 -16.84
N THR A 530 21.38 20.78 -18.15
CA THR A 530 20.97 21.93 -18.96
C THR A 530 19.46 21.86 -19.18
N LYS A 531 18.73 22.88 -18.74
CA LYS A 531 17.26 22.89 -18.83
C LYS A 531 16.77 23.19 -20.25
N MET A 532 15.63 22.62 -20.62
CA MET A 532 15.08 22.67 -21.98
C MET A 532 13.81 23.51 -22.11
N ASN A 533 13.44 24.25 -21.06
CA ASN A 533 12.26 25.11 -21.01
C ASN A 533 10.92 24.40 -21.36
N SER A 534 10.72 23.14 -20.93
CA SER A 534 9.41 22.49 -21.10
C SER A 534 8.34 22.96 -20.11
N ASN A 535 8.71 23.74 -19.10
CA ASN A 535 7.84 24.23 -18.02
C ASN A 535 7.05 23.11 -17.30
N THR A 536 7.73 21.99 -17.09
CA THR A 536 7.24 20.82 -16.34
C THR A 536 8.26 20.43 -15.28
N TRP A 537 7.78 19.83 -14.20
CA TRP A 537 8.65 19.15 -13.26
C TRP A 537 9.34 17.96 -13.95
N LYS A 538 10.61 17.75 -13.61
CA LYS A 538 11.45 16.67 -14.12
C LYS A 538 12.32 16.12 -12.99
N THR A 539 12.66 14.84 -13.09
CA THR A 539 13.67 14.20 -12.25
C THR A 539 14.94 14.04 -13.08
N HIS A 540 16.10 14.44 -12.54
CA HIS A 540 17.39 13.94 -13.02
C HIS A 540 17.96 12.97 -11.98
N THR A 541 18.64 11.91 -12.42
CA THR A 541 19.08 10.81 -11.56
C THR A 541 20.39 10.21 -12.03
N VAL A 542 21.28 9.89 -11.09
CA VAL A 542 22.54 9.19 -11.35
C VAL A 542 22.74 8.07 -10.31
N THR A 543 23.53 7.07 -10.65
CA THR A 543 23.99 6.05 -9.67
C THR A 543 25.48 6.27 -9.36
N VAL A 544 25.82 6.30 -8.08
CA VAL A 544 27.19 6.49 -7.56
C VAL A 544 27.61 5.33 -6.65
N THR A 545 28.90 5.05 -6.56
CA THR A 545 29.47 3.90 -5.81
C THR A 545 30.68 4.26 -4.95
N ASP A 546 31.27 5.44 -5.17
CA ASP A 546 32.42 5.99 -4.44
C ASP A 546 32.04 7.24 -3.63
N TRP A 547 30.79 7.30 -3.18
CA TRP A 547 30.31 8.22 -2.15
C TRP A 547 31.06 7.98 -0.82
N VAL A 548 31.10 8.99 0.05
CA VAL A 548 31.62 8.89 1.42
C VAL A 548 30.53 9.24 2.43
N PHE A 549 29.84 10.36 2.24
CA PHE A 549 28.84 10.90 3.17
C PHE A 549 29.34 10.91 4.61
N GLY A 550 30.41 11.68 4.84
CA GLY A 550 31.09 11.81 6.12
C GLY A 550 31.28 13.26 6.54
N ASN A 551 30.37 14.15 6.12
CA ASN A 551 30.35 15.58 6.42
C ASN A 551 31.62 16.34 5.98
N ASN A 552 32.31 15.88 4.92
CA ASN A 552 33.59 16.47 4.47
C ASN A 552 33.43 17.65 3.48
N GLY A 553 32.22 17.95 3.01
CA GLY A 553 31.94 19.08 2.12
C GLY A 553 31.90 20.44 2.84
N PRO A 554 31.75 21.55 2.11
CA PRO A 554 31.60 22.87 2.71
C PRO A 554 30.40 22.91 3.66
N ASN A 555 30.54 23.60 4.79
CA ASN A 555 29.54 23.68 5.87
C ASN A 555 29.18 22.31 6.51
N GLY A 556 29.94 21.24 6.24
CA GLY A 556 29.61 19.88 6.67
C GLY A 556 28.72 19.13 5.67
N ALA A 557 28.55 19.61 4.44
CA ALA A 557 27.61 19.00 3.50
C ALA A 557 28.10 17.66 2.90
N ASP A 558 27.15 16.75 2.71
CA ASP A 558 27.31 15.49 1.98
C ASP A 558 26.75 15.54 0.56
N LEU A 559 25.72 16.37 0.35
CA LEU A 559 25.16 16.70 -0.95
C LEU A 559 25.12 18.23 -1.11
N MET A 560 25.42 18.72 -2.31
CA MET A 560 25.39 20.14 -2.65
C MET A 560 24.67 20.34 -3.98
N LEU A 561 23.66 21.21 -4.00
CA LEU A 561 22.92 21.58 -5.21
C LEU A 561 23.37 22.99 -5.61
N ALA A 562 24.02 23.13 -6.77
CA ALA A 562 24.76 24.34 -7.14
C ALA A 562 24.30 24.95 -8.48
N SER A 563 24.21 26.27 -8.53
CA SER A 563 24.03 27.05 -9.76
C SER A 563 25.31 26.98 -10.60
N VAL A 564 25.19 26.60 -11.88
CA VAL A 564 26.31 26.51 -12.82
C VAL A 564 26.40 27.77 -13.71
N ASP A 565 25.30 28.50 -13.84
CA ASP A 565 25.24 29.82 -14.45
C ASP A 565 24.52 30.84 -13.53
N SER A 566 24.05 31.96 -14.08
CA SER A 566 23.39 33.05 -13.35
C SER A 566 21.86 32.95 -13.29
N ASN A 567 21.25 31.81 -13.62
CA ASN A 567 19.80 31.62 -13.58
C ASN A 567 19.34 31.06 -12.22
N ASP A 568 18.17 31.50 -11.76
CA ASP A 568 17.62 31.09 -10.46
C ASP A 568 16.70 29.86 -10.60
N ASP A 569 17.32 28.68 -10.67
CA ASP A 569 16.62 27.40 -10.83
C ASP A 569 15.77 27.01 -9.60
N ILE A 570 14.57 26.46 -9.87
CA ILE A 570 13.56 26.06 -8.87
C ILE A 570 13.53 24.54 -8.72
N PHE A 571 13.45 24.07 -7.47
CA PHE A 571 13.53 22.67 -7.07
C PHE A 571 12.40 22.29 -6.10
N SER A 572 11.98 21.02 -6.18
CA SER A 572 10.97 20.42 -5.28
C SER A 572 11.64 19.63 -4.15
N HIS A 573 12.63 18.79 -4.47
CA HIS A 573 13.28 17.93 -3.49
C HIS A 573 14.56 17.28 -4.02
N ILE A 574 15.32 16.68 -3.10
CA ILE A 574 16.34 15.67 -3.39
C ILE A 574 15.99 14.33 -2.73
N GLU A 575 16.41 13.23 -3.35
CA GLU A 575 16.20 11.85 -2.88
C GLU A 575 17.52 11.06 -2.98
N LEU A 576 17.79 10.24 -1.97
CA LEU A 576 18.88 9.26 -1.93
C LEU A 576 18.24 7.88 -1.73
N VAL A 577 18.56 6.90 -2.58
CA VAL A 577 18.10 5.52 -2.43
C VAL A 577 19.26 4.54 -2.52
N LYS A 578 19.44 3.73 -1.48
CA LYS A 578 20.39 2.61 -1.44
C LYS A 578 19.90 1.52 -2.40
N LEU A 579 20.75 1.05 -3.32
CA LEU A 579 20.40 -0.02 -4.26
C LEU A 579 20.98 -1.37 -3.81
N VAL A 580 20.31 -2.44 -4.22
CA VAL A 580 20.66 -3.84 -3.94
C VAL A 580 20.41 -4.68 -5.19
N ASN A 581 21.28 -5.64 -5.49
CA ASN A 581 21.00 -6.63 -6.53
C ASN A 581 20.25 -7.83 -5.94
N ILE A 582 19.25 -8.35 -6.64
CA ILE A 582 18.62 -9.62 -6.32
C ILE A 582 19.12 -10.65 -7.32
N ALA A 583 19.59 -11.78 -6.82
CA ALA A 583 20.00 -12.94 -7.61
C ALA A 583 19.08 -14.12 -7.27
N MET A 584 18.17 -14.43 -8.20
CA MET A 584 17.16 -15.48 -8.01
C MET A 584 17.58 -16.79 -8.68
N THR A 585 17.56 -17.88 -7.92
CA THR A 585 17.86 -19.26 -8.36
C THR A 585 16.64 -20.16 -8.14
N THR A 586 16.38 -21.08 -9.06
CA THR A 586 15.39 -22.16 -8.87
C THR A 586 16.06 -23.52 -8.83
N ILE A 587 15.63 -24.37 -7.90
CA ILE A 587 15.98 -25.79 -7.82
C ILE A 587 14.68 -26.58 -8.07
N GLY A 588 14.75 -27.61 -8.91
CA GLY A 588 13.55 -28.30 -9.41
C GLY A 588 12.89 -27.52 -10.55
N SER A 589 11.58 -27.72 -10.75
CA SER A 589 10.83 -27.06 -11.83
C SER A 589 9.64 -26.24 -11.33
N GLY A 590 9.61 -24.98 -11.72
CA GLY A 590 8.61 -23.98 -11.35
C GLY A 590 9.08 -22.59 -11.75
N THR A 591 8.19 -21.62 -11.72
CA THR A 591 8.50 -20.20 -11.97
C THR A 591 8.35 -19.38 -10.69
N VAL A 592 9.05 -18.25 -10.66
CA VAL A 592 8.94 -17.27 -9.58
C VAL A 592 8.87 -15.87 -10.18
N SER A 593 7.84 -15.13 -9.81
CA SER A 593 7.73 -13.68 -9.99
C SER A 593 7.67 -12.99 -8.63
N ALA A 594 7.60 -11.66 -8.62
CA ALA A 594 7.27 -10.88 -7.43
C ALA A 594 6.36 -9.70 -7.81
N ARG A 595 5.63 -9.13 -6.84
CA ARG A 595 4.86 -7.90 -7.01
C ARG A 595 5.22 -6.82 -5.97
N ASN A 596 5.14 -5.56 -6.39
CA ASN A 596 5.05 -4.40 -5.50
C ASN A 596 3.98 -3.45 -6.02
N ASP A 597 2.95 -3.20 -5.20
CA ASP A 597 1.67 -2.64 -5.64
C ASP A 597 1.21 -3.33 -6.94
N ALA A 598 0.79 -2.57 -7.96
CA ALA A 598 0.36 -3.11 -9.25
C ALA A 598 1.51 -3.63 -10.15
N THR A 599 2.78 -3.47 -9.75
CA THR A 599 3.93 -3.76 -10.61
C THR A 599 4.42 -5.19 -10.40
N VAL A 600 4.44 -5.99 -11.47
CA VAL A 600 4.93 -7.38 -11.47
C VAL A 600 6.34 -7.46 -12.05
N TYR A 601 7.20 -8.23 -11.40
CA TYR A 601 8.60 -8.45 -11.75
C TYR A 601 8.82 -9.92 -12.14
N SER A 602 9.18 -10.15 -13.41
CA SER A 602 9.52 -11.47 -13.94
C SER A 602 10.50 -11.31 -15.13
N PRO A 603 11.73 -11.85 -15.05
CA PRO A 603 12.34 -12.51 -13.89
C PRO A 603 12.54 -11.56 -12.71
N VAL A 604 12.69 -12.10 -11.50
CA VAL A 604 12.94 -11.29 -10.29
C VAL A 604 14.40 -10.79 -10.22
N SER A 605 15.36 -11.47 -10.83
CA SER A 605 16.78 -11.05 -10.80
C SER A 605 17.02 -9.67 -11.44
N GLY A 606 17.67 -8.75 -10.73
CA GLY A 606 17.88 -7.37 -11.18
C GLY A 606 18.35 -6.43 -10.06
N THR A 607 18.41 -5.13 -10.32
CA THR A 607 18.77 -4.11 -9.31
C THR A 607 17.53 -3.38 -8.79
N TYR A 608 17.37 -3.31 -7.47
CA TYR A 608 16.19 -2.78 -6.78
C TYR A 608 16.59 -1.74 -5.71
N PRO A 609 15.66 -0.89 -5.25
CA PRO A 609 15.80 -0.19 -3.98
C PRO A 609 15.92 -1.16 -2.80
N THR A 610 16.83 -0.86 -1.88
CA THR A 610 16.91 -1.51 -0.57
C THR A 610 15.59 -1.35 0.17
N GLY A 611 15.12 -2.39 0.87
CA GLY A 611 13.89 -2.32 1.65
C GLY A 611 12.60 -2.17 0.84
N MET A 612 12.63 -2.27 -0.49
CA MET A 612 11.41 -2.37 -1.30
C MET A 612 10.64 -3.64 -0.94
N ARG A 613 9.34 -3.53 -0.63
CA ARG A 613 8.48 -4.70 -0.45
C ARG A 613 8.38 -5.44 -1.79
N LEU A 614 8.76 -6.71 -1.82
CA LEU A 614 8.60 -7.61 -2.96
C LEU A 614 7.87 -8.85 -2.47
N GLU A 615 6.57 -8.91 -2.75
CA GLU A 615 5.76 -10.07 -2.44
C GLU A 615 6.02 -11.14 -3.51
N MET A 616 6.70 -12.22 -3.13
CA MET A 616 7.07 -13.28 -4.07
C MET A 616 5.83 -14.08 -4.49
N ILE A 617 5.89 -14.71 -5.66
CA ILE A 617 4.83 -15.60 -6.16
C ILE A 617 5.50 -16.82 -6.77
N CYS A 618 5.42 -17.97 -6.09
CA CYS A 618 5.87 -19.26 -6.60
C CYS A 618 4.75 -20.00 -7.34
N THR A 619 5.01 -20.39 -8.60
CA THR A 619 4.12 -21.27 -9.37
C THR A 619 4.87 -22.55 -9.73
N PRO A 620 4.61 -23.68 -9.06
CA PRO A 620 5.22 -24.98 -9.40
C PRO A 620 4.89 -25.41 -10.83
N ALA A 621 5.79 -26.18 -11.45
CA ALA A 621 5.47 -26.88 -12.70
C ALA A 621 4.58 -28.11 -12.41
N GLN A 622 3.83 -28.59 -13.42
CA GLN A 622 3.01 -29.80 -13.27
C GLN A 622 3.89 -31.00 -12.84
N GLY A 623 3.50 -31.71 -11.78
CA GLY A 623 4.31 -32.78 -11.17
C GLY A 623 5.27 -32.33 -10.07
N TRP A 624 5.31 -31.03 -9.77
CA TRP A 624 6.16 -30.43 -8.73
C TRP A 624 5.33 -29.69 -7.69
N GLU A 625 5.80 -29.66 -6.46
CA GLU A 625 5.29 -28.81 -5.37
C GLU A 625 6.35 -27.77 -4.98
N PHE A 626 5.93 -26.65 -4.40
CA PHE A 626 6.86 -25.72 -3.75
C PHE A 626 7.24 -26.28 -2.37
N SER A 627 8.55 -26.35 -2.10
CA SER A 627 9.11 -26.97 -0.89
C SER A 627 9.86 -25.99 0.02
N GLY A 628 9.98 -24.73 -0.40
CA GLY A 628 10.47 -23.64 0.45
C GLY A 628 11.59 -22.78 -0.14
N TRP A 629 11.95 -21.76 0.64
CA TRP A 629 12.97 -20.77 0.33
C TRP A 629 14.29 -21.01 1.06
N SER A 630 15.38 -20.53 0.49
CA SER A 630 16.65 -20.33 1.18
C SER A 630 17.40 -19.10 0.65
N GLY A 631 18.39 -18.62 1.42
CA GLY A 631 19.12 -17.37 1.13
C GLY A 631 18.51 -16.18 1.87
N GLY A 632 18.15 -15.11 1.16
CA GLY A 632 17.46 -13.93 1.69
C GLY A 632 16.01 -14.17 2.13
N LEU A 633 15.47 -15.38 1.89
CA LEU A 633 14.17 -15.85 2.38
C LEU A 633 14.33 -17.24 3.01
N SER A 634 13.35 -17.63 3.83
CA SER A 634 13.29 -18.94 4.48
C SER A 634 11.84 -19.35 4.77
N GLY A 635 11.60 -20.64 4.95
CA GLY A 635 10.26 -21.19 5.19
C GLY A 635 9.57 -21.63 3.89
N ASP A 636 8.31 -22.00 4.00
CA ASP A 636 7.51 -22.75 3.02
C ASP A 636 6.36 -21.95 2.39
N ASP A 637 6.13 -20.70 2.81
CA ASP A 637 5.11 -19.81 2.25
C ASP A 637 5.41 -19.46 0.77
N PRO A 638 4.59 -19.89 -0.22
CA PRO A 638 4.81 -19.57 -1.63
C PRO A 638 4.55 -18.09 -1.97
N ARG A 639 4.06 -17.29 -1.02
CA ARG A 639 3.80 -15.84 -1.13
C ARG A 639 4.62 -15.01 -0.14
N ALA A 640 5.73 -15.56 0.34
CA ALA A 640 6.63 -14.89 1.28
C ALA A 640 7.06 -13.49 0.80
N ILE A 641 7.22 -12.56 1.74
CA ILE A 641 7.51 -11.16 1.43
C ILE A 641 9.00 -10.88 1.66
N LEU A 642 9.64 -10.35 0.63
CA LEU A 642 11.04 -9.97 0.60
C LEU A 642 11.20 -8.47 0.85
N TYR A 643 12.21 -8.14 1.67
CA TYR A 643 12.81 -6.82 1.78
C TYR A 643 14.31 -6.95 1.46
N PRO A 644 14.77 -6.63 0.25
CA PRO A 644 16.14 -6.90 -0.18
C PRO A 644 17.11 -5.88 0.45
N VAL A 645 18.30 -6.34 0.84
CA VAL A 645 19.25 -5.56 1.66
C VAL A 645 20.71 -5.80 1.28
N GLY A 646 21.58 -4.84 1.60
CA GLY A 646 23.02 -4.90 1.30
C GLY A 646 23.33 -4.75 -0.19
N ILE A 647 24.48 -5.29 -0.63
CA ILE A 647 24.96 -5.15 -2.02
C ILE A 647 24.31 -6.20 -2.95
N SER A 648 24.10 -7.42 -2.45
CA SER A 648 23.35 -8.47 -3.14
C SER A 648 22.50 -9.26 -2.14
N THR A 649 21.31 -9.66 -2.55
CA THR A 649 20.43 -10.60 -1.85
C THR A 649 20.25 -11.83 -2.74
N GLU A 650 20.94 -12.91 -2.38
CA GLU A 650 20.85 -14.21 -3.06
C GLU A 650 19.63 -14.98 -2.55
N ILE A 651 18.77 -15.49 -3.44
CA ILE A 651 17.53 -16.20 -3.07
C ILE A 651 17.41 -17.48 -3.91
N THR A 652 17.01 -18.58 -3.27
CA THR A 652 16.70 -19.85 -3.94
C THR A 652 15.30 -20.32 -3.59
N ALA A 653 14.46 -20.54 -4.61
CA ALA A 653 13.20 -21.27 -4.49
C ALA A 653 13.43 -22.75 -4.81
N MET A 654 12.91 -23.64 -3.97
CA MET A 654 13.08 -25.09 -4.10
C MET A 654 11.74 -25.72 -4.43
N PHE A 655 11.67 -26.45 -5.54
CA PHE A 655 10.54 -27.27 -5.94
C PHE A 655 10.92 -28.75 -5.84
N VAL A 656 10.02 -29.59 -5.35
CA VAL A 656 10.19 -31.05 -5.21
C VAL A 656 9.25 -31.77 -6.16
N TYR A 657 9.73 -32.85 -6.81
CA TYR A 657 8.92 -33.65 -7.71
C TYR A 657 8.01 -34.59 -6.91
N THR A 658 6.70 -34.36 -6.98
CA THR A 658 5.67 -35.24 -6.40
C THR A 658 5.28 -36.36 -7.35
N GLY A 659 5.47 -36.14 -8.67
CA GLY A 659 4.97 -37.02 -9.72
C GLY A 659 3.45 -36.97 -9.93
N VAL A 660 2.74 -36.11 -9.20
CA VAL A 660 1.29 -35.92 -9.33
C VAL A 660 1.03 -34.92 -10.45
N LEU A 661 0.51 -35.39 -11.59
CA LEU A 661 0.06 -34.54 -12.68
C LEU A 661 -1.45 -34.40 -12.61
N GLU A 662 -1.95 -33.16 -12.65
CA GLU A 662 -3.38 -32.87 -12.61
C GLU A 662 -3.75 -31.75 -13.57
N SER A 663 -4.91 -31.87 -14.22
CA SER A 663 -5.57 -30.85 -15.03
C SER A 663 -7.04 -30.77 -14.63
N THR A 664 -7.53 -29.61 -14.19
CA THR A 664 -8.93 -29.43 -13.76
C THR A 664 -9.60 -28.28 -14.49
N ASP A 665 -10.93 -28.31 -14.61
CA ASP A 665 -11.75 -27.22 -15.11
C ASP A 665 -13.15 -27.27 -14.45
N ASP A 666 -13.49 -26.23 -13.70
CA ASP A 666 -14.81 -26.06 -13.10
C ASP A 666 -15.82 -25.39 -14.04
N PHE A 667 -15.34 -24.76 -15.12
CA PHE A 667 -16.09 -23.90 -16.05
C PHE A 667 -16.71 -22.63 -15.42
N GLU A 668 -16.37 -22.28 -14.17
CA GLU A 668 -16.89 -21.08 -13.48
C GLU A 668 -16.40 -19.76 -14.11
N SER A 669 -15.42 -19.83 -15.02
CA SER A 669 -15.03 -18.72 -15.90
C SER A 669 -16.16 -18.22 -16.80
N GLY A 670 -17.19 -19.06 -17.05
CA GLY A 670 -18.25 -18.79 -18.02
C GLY A 670 -17.81 -18.79 -19.49
N THR A 671 -16.58 -19.24 -19.79
CA THR A 671 -16.01 -19.24 -21.15
C THR A 671 -15.38 -20.58 -21.53
N TRP A 672 -14.86 -20.68 -22.75
CA TRP A 672 -14.08 -21.84 -23.20
C TRP A 672 -12.62 -21.85 -22.73
N ALA A 673 -12.20 -20.85 -21.96
CA ALA A 673 -10.90 -20.78 -21.29
C ALA A 673 -11.10 -20.83 -19.76
N GLY A 674 -10.13 -21.34 -19.02
CA GLY A 674 -10.25 -21.60 -17.59
C GLY A 674 -9.49 -22.85 -17.17
N GLY A 675 -9.58 -23.21 -15.90
CA GLY A 675 -8.94 -24.40 -15.36
C GLY A 675 -7.40 -24.33 -15.28
N ILE A 676 -6.80 -25.38 -14.72
CA ILE A 676 -5.35 -25.58 -14.63
C ILE A 676 -4.89 -26.80 -15.43
N GLY A 677 -3.64 -26.80 -15.87
CA GLY A 677 -3.02 -27.96 -16.54
C GLY A 677 -3.41 -28.16 -18.02
N TRP A 678 -4.03 -27.18 -18.67
CA TRP A 678 -4.39 -27.20 -20.11
C TRP A 678 -3.45 -26.33 -20.95
N SER A 679 -3.23 -26.66 -22.23
CA SER A 679 -2.39 -25.85 -23.15
C SER A 679 -3.16 -24.82 -23.98
N ASP A 680 -4.48 -25.02 -24.15
CA ASP A 680 -5.34 -24.27 -25.04
C ASP A 680 -6.72 -24.00 -24.40
N SER A 681 -7.66 -23.44 -25.17
CA SER A 681 -9.09 -23.34 -24.82
C SER A 681 -9.86 -24.54 -25.38
N TRP A 682 -11.04 -24.84 -24.84
CA TRP A 682 -11.94 -25.85 -25.41
C TRP A 682 -12.30 -25.51 -26.87
N THR A 683 -11.92 -26.41 -27.77
CA THR A 683 -12.32 -26.38 -29.17
C THR A 683 -13.72 -26.96 -29.31
N VAL A 684 -14.62 -26.21 -29.95
CA VAL A 684 -16.06 -26.52 -30.03
C VAL A 684 -16.43 -27.01 -31.42
N VAL A 685 -17.10 -28.16 -31.50
CA VAL A 685 -17.95 -28.54 -32.65
C VAL A 685 -19.32 -27.90 -32.44
N PRO A 686 -19.90 -27.19 -33.45
CA PRO A 686 -21.07 -26.33 -33.25
C PRO A 686 -22.23 -27.07 -32.59
N THR A 687 -22.94 -26.36 -31.70
CA THR A 687 -23.99 -26.80 -30.73
C THR A 687 -23.56 -26.96 -29.25
N ALA A 688 -22.36 -26.54 -28.84
CA ALA A 688 -22.01 -26.37 -27.42
C ALA A 688 -22.25 -24.93 -26.89
N THR A 689 -22.55 -24.78 -25.60
CA THR A 689 -22.67 -23.49 -24.88
C THR A 689 -21.85 -23.52 -23.57
N PRO A 690 -21.05 -22.49 -23.26
CA PRO A 690 -20.25 -22.42 -22.03
C PRO A 690 -21.04 -21.85 -20.84
N GLY A 691 -20.55 -22.11 -19.64
CA GLY A 691 -21.10 -21.67 -18.35
C GLY A 691 -20.60 -22.57 -17.22
N PRO A 692 -20.94 -22.29 -15.94
CA PRO A 692 -20.65 -23.15 -14.77
C PRO A 692 -21.10 -24.61 -14.92
N THR A 693 -21.94 -24.88 -15.90
CA THR A 693 -22.15 -26.22 -16.46
C THR A 693 -22.21 -26.07 -17.98
N VAL A 694 -21.27 -26.69 -18.69
CA VAL A 694 -21.25 -26.71 -20.15
C VAL A 694 -22.45 -27.50 -20.66
N GLN A 695 -23.13 -26.99 -21.69
CA GLN A 695 -24.27 -27.65 -22.32
C GLN A 695 -23.94 -28.00 -23.77
N LEU A 696 -23.82 -29.29 -24.08
CA LEU A 696 -23.86 -29.81 -25.45
C LEU A 696 -25.31 -30.05 -25.87
N ASN A 697 -25.62 -29.83 -27.14
CA ASN A 697 -26.96 -30.00 -27.71
C ASN A 697 -26.84 -30.84 -29.00
N ALA A 698 -27.80 -31.73 -29.32
CA ALA A 698 -27.73 -32.56 -30.54
C ALA A 698 -26.35 -33.24 -30.74
N ALA A 699 -25.79 -33.23 -31.95
CA ALA A 699 -24.48 -33.81 -32.30
C ALA A 699 -23.25 -32.95 -31.89
N GLY A 700 -23.31 -32.29 -30.73
CA GLY A 700 -22.27 -31.37 -30.24
C GLY A 700 -21.08 -32.07 -29.58
N SER A 701 -19.90 -31.41 -29.59
CA SER A 701 -18.75 -31.86 -28.79
C SER A 701 -17.79 -30.71 -28.44
N ILE A 702 -17.04 -30.90 -27.35
CA ILE A 702 -15.91 -30.05 -26.92
C ILE A 702 -14.64 -30.91 -26.83
N THR A 703 -13.49 -30.37 -27.20
CA THR A 703 -12.18 -31.05 -27.15
C THR A 703 -11.11 -30.10 -26.63
N ARG A 704 -10.22 -30.55 -25.73
CA ARG A 704 -9.13 -29.72 -25.17
C ARG A 704 -7.84 -30.51 -24.97
N THR A 705 -6.70 -29.82 -25.03
CA THR A 705 -5.36 -30.40 -24.95
C THR A 705 -4.75 -30.14 -23.57
N LEU A 706 -4.16 -31.17 -22.97
CA LEU A 706 -3.47 -31.08 -21.69
C LEU A 706 -2.06 -30.49 -21.89
N SER A 707 -1.62 -29.67 -20.94
CA SER A 707 -0.30 -29.00 -21.00
C SER A 707 0.88 -29.97 -20.94
N VAL A 708 0.75 -31.08 -20.21
CA VAL A 708 1.62 -32.26 -20.27
C VAL A 708 0.73 -33.52 -20.29
N PRO A 709 1.07 -34.57 -21.06
CA PRO A 709 0.28 -35.81 -21.07
C PRO A 709 0.31 -36.53 -19.70
N ILE A 710 -0.85 -36.89 -19.17
CA ILE A 710 -0.99 -37.51 -17.83
C ILE A 710 -1.02 -39.04 -17.92
N PRO A 711 0.00 -39.76 -17.41
CA PRO A 711 -0.01 -41.22 -17.32
C PRO A 711 -0.79 -41.70 -16.09
N ASN A 712 -1.27 -42.96 -16.14
CA ASN A 712 -2.03 -43.58 -15.06
C ASN A 712 -3.27 -42.76 -14.64
N ALA A 713 -3.86 -42.01 -15.57
CA ALA A 713 -4.87 -41.01 -15.27
C ALA A 713 -6.18 -41.63 -14.73
N ILE A 714 -6.87 -40.86 -13.90
CA ILE A 714 -8.27 -41.01 -13.52
C ILE A 714 -8.97 -39.74 -14.00
N LEU A 715 -10.03 -39.92 -14.78
CA LEU A 715 -10.97 -38.85 -15.13
C LEU A 715 -12.10 -38.86 -14.11
N SER A 716 -12.29 -37.76 -13.39
CA SER A 716 -13.52 -37.44 -12.69
C SER A 716 -14.24 -36.32 -13.44
N PHE A 717 -15.56 -36.44 -13.62
CA PHE A 717 -16.39 -35.37 -14.15
C PHE A 717 -17.84 -35.50 -13.66
N SER A 718 -18.50 -34.37 -13.49
CA SER A 718 -19.92 -34.31 -13.16
C SER A 718 -20.73 -34.14 -14.45
N TRP A 719 -21.78 -34.95 -14.62
CA TRP A 719 -22.53 -35.05 -15.88
C TRP A 719 -24.03 -35.26 -15.67
N ASP A 720 -24.82 -34.78 -16.61
CA ASP A 720 -26.23 -35.14 -16.74
C ASP A 720 -26.62 -35.14 -18.23
N MET A 721 -27.64 -35.88 -18.63
CA MET A 721 -28.01 -36.04 -20.03
C MET A 721 -29.50 -36.26 -20.18
N ASP A 722 -30.12 -35.53 -21.11
CA ASP A 722 -31.56 -35.34 -21.07
C ASP A 722 -32.20 -35.30 -22.47
N ARG A 723 -33.48 -35.71 -22.53
CA ARG A 723 -34.37 -35.81 -23.70
C ARG A 723 -33.94 -36.74 -24.83
N ILE A 724 -32.77 -37.37 -24.73
CA ILE A 724 -32.25 -38.32 -25.71
C ILE A 724 -33.18 -39.52 -25.97
N ASN A 725 -33.05 -40.15 -27.14
CA ASN A 725 -33.71 -41.42 -27.46
C ASN A 725 -32.92 -42.63 -26.91
N ASP A 726 -33.58 -43.40 -26.04
CA ASP A 726 -32.96 -44.49 -25.27
C ASP A 726 -32.40 -45.60 -26.18
N GLY A 727 -31.07 -45.74 -26.19
CA GLY A 727 -30.36 -46.81 -26.91
C GLY A 727 -30.01 -46.52 -28.37
N THR A 728 -30.45 -45.38 -28.94
CA THR A 728 -29.95 -44.86 -30.23
C THR A 728 -29.00 -43.68 -30.06
N GLU A 729 -29.17 -42.92 -28.97
CA GLU A 729 -28.40 -41.72 -28.66
C GLU A 729 -27.65 -41.89 -27.34
N TYR A 730 -26.50 -41.22 -27.22
CA TYR A 730 -25.63 -41.34 -26.07
C TYR A 730 -24.66 -40.16 -25.96
N GLY A 731 -24.36 -39.80 -24.71
CA GLY A 731 -23.17 -39.04 -24.37
C GLY A 731 -21.95 -39.95 -24.40
N TYR A 732 -20.80 -39.41 -24.77
CA TYR A 732 -19.53 -40.13 -24.76
C TYR A 732 -18.38 -39.22 -24.31
N VAL A 733 -17.34 -39.86 -23.77
CA VAL A 733 -16.03 -39.23 -23.54
C VAL A 733 -14.98 -40.03 -24.30
N ASP A 734 -14.26 -39.36 -25.20
CA ASP A 734 -13.02 -39.88 -25.76
C ASP A 734 -11.81 -39.24 -25.06
N VAL A 735 -10.72 -39.99 -24.97
CA VAL A 735 -9.40 -39.46 -24.62
C VAL A 735 -8.38 -39.81 -25.70
N TYR A 736 -7.36 -38.97 -25.86
CA TYR A 736 -6.28 -39.19 -26.80
C TYR A 736 -4.97 -39.50 -26.08
N SER A 737 -4.25 -40.52 -26.55
CA SER A 737 -2.88 -40.84 -26.13
C SER A 737 -1.97 -41.04 -27.35
N SER A 738 -2.06 -42.22 -27.99
CA SER A 738 -1.52 -42.51 -29.33
C SER A 738 -2.62 -42.63 -30.40
N GLY A 739 -3.87 -42.42 -30.00
CA GLY A 739 -5.09 -42.51 -30.79
C GLY A 739 -6.29 -42.09 -29.94
N TRP A 740 -7.45 -41.88 -30.55
CA TRP A 740 -8.69 -41.61 -29.81
C TRP A 740 -9.29 -42.91 -29.27
N HIS A 741 -9.64 -42.89 -27.99
CA HIS A 741 -10.26 -44.01 -27.28
C HIS A 741 -11.52 -43.53 -26.56
N THR A 742 -12.69 -44.05 -26.91
CA THR A 742 -13.91 -43.85 -26.12
C THR A 742 -13.79 -44.62 -24.81
N VAL A 743 -13.82 -43.91 -23.69
CA VAL A 743 -13.57 -44.45 -22.33
C VAL A 743 -14.80 -44.42 -21.44
N TRP A 744 -15.81 -43.65 -21.83
CA TRP A 744 -17.13 -43.63 -21.21
C TRP A 744 -18.18 -43.39 -22.28
N SER A 745 -19.32 -44.07 -22.15
CA SER A 745 -20.56 -43.72 -22.86
C SER A 745 -21.77 -44.20 -22.08
N LYS A 746 -22.86 -43.43 -22.14
CA LYS A 746 -24.16 -43.77 -21.54
C LYS A 746 -25.29 -43.31 -22.46
N SER A 747 -26.32 -44.15 -22.60
CA SER A 747 -27.61 -43.81 -23.20
C SER A 747 -28.72 -43.73 -22.13
N ALA A 748 -28.37 -43.23 -20.94
CA ALA A 748 -29.24 -43.19 -19.76
C ALA A 748 -29.32 -41.76 -19.22
N LYS A 749 -30.53 -41.33 -18.86
CA LYS A 749 -30.90 -39.92 -18.64
C LYS A 749 -30.55 -39.36 -17.25
N GLY A 750 -29.31 -39.57 -16.80
CA GLY A 750 -28.82 -39.08 -15.50
C GLY A 750 -29.77 -39.41 -14.33
N LEU A 751 -30.38 -38.38 -13.73
CA LEU A 751 -31.33 -38.51 -12.62
C LEU A 751 -32.82 -38.34 -12.99
N ASP A 752 -33.20 -37.63 -14.06
CA ASP A 752 -34.60 -37.55 -14.51
C ASP A 752 -34.84 -37.63 -16.04
N ALA A 753 -35.50 -36.64 -16.65
CA ALA A 753 -35.83 -36.49 -18.07
C ALA A 753 -36.36 -35.05 -18.38
N GLY A 754 -35.86 -34.04 -17.66
CA GLY A 754 -36.50 -32.73 -17.49
C GLY A 754 -35.99 -31.59 -18.40
N ALA A 755 -35.25 -30.67 -17.78
CA ALA A 755 -34.90 -29.36 -18.34
C ALA A 755 -33.82 -28.56 -17.61
N THR A 756 -33.56 -28.91 -16.36
CA THR A 756 -32.41 -28.47 -15.55
C THR A 756 -31.26 -29.47 -15.73
N ALA A 757 -30.18 -29.33 -14.96
CA ALA A 757 -29.04 -30.24 -15.03
C ALA A 757 -28.77 -30.85 -13.65
N GLU A 758 -29.04 -32.14 -13.51
CA GLU A 758 -29.04 -32.87 -12.24
C GLU A 758 -27.76 -33.73 -12.11
N LEU A 759 -26.61 -33.04 -12.06
CA LEU A 759 -25.28 -33.64 -12.29
C LEU A 759 -24.90 -34.80 -11.34
N LEU A 760 -24.48 -35.92 -11.93
CA LEU A 760 -23.87 -37.10 -11.31
C LEU A 760 -22.36 -37.12 -11.54
N THR A 761 -21.55 -37.38 -10.52
CA THR A 761 -20.10 -37.55 -10.69
C THR A 761 -19.74 -38.98 -11.13
N GLU A 762 -19.08 -39.12 -12.27
CA GLU A 762 -18.48 -40.39 -12.72
C GLU A 762 -16.95 -40.34 -12.55
N ASN A 763 -16.36 -41.49 -12.22
CA ASN A 763 -14.92 -41.69 -12.15
C ASN A 763 -14.48 -42.81 -13.11
N VAL A 764 -13.63 -42.49 -14.07
CA VAL A 764 -13.17 -43.39 -15.15
C VAL A 764 -11.67 -43.60 -15.00
N ASN A 765 -11.25 -44.85 -14.77
CA ASN A 765 -9.83 -45.20 -14.69
C ASN A 765 -9.25 -45.35 -16.10
N LEU A 766 -8.25 -44.52 -16.44
CA LEU A 766 -7.65 -44.44 -17.77
C LEU A 766 -6.25 -45.10 -17.84
N SER A 767 -5.79 -45.76 -16.78
CA SER A 767 -4.44 -46.35 -16.72
C SER A 767 -4.13 -47.36 -17.85
N ALA A 768 -5.15 -47.98 -18.44
CA ALA A 768 -5.01 -48.90 -19.57
C ALA A 768 -4.67 -48.21 -20.92
N TYR A 769 -4.84 -46.89 -21.04
CA TYR A 769 -4.73 -46.15 -22.31
C TYR A 769 -3.41 -45.37 -22.49
N GLY A 770 -2.52 -45.41 -21.50
CA GLY A 770 -1.24 -44.68 -21.51
C GLY A 770 -1.36 -43.20 -21.13
N PRO A 771 -0.37 -42.36 -21.47
CA PRO A 771 -0.39 -40.92 -21.17
C PRO A 771 -1.47 -40.18 -21.97
N ILE A 772 -2.42 -39.56 -21.27
CA ILE A 772 -3.55 -38.85 -21.88
C ILE A 772 -3.15 -37.40 -22.17
N SER A 773 -3.22 -36.99 -23.44
CA SER A 773 -2.83 -35.66 -23.92
C SER A 773 -3.99 -34.80 -24.43
N GLN A 774 -5.14 -35.39 -24.76
CA GLN A 774 -6.39 -34.66 -25.03
C GLN A 774 -7.60 -35.38 -24.44
N ILE A 775 -8.66 -34.63 -24.18
CA ILE A 775 -9.99 -35.13 -23.83
C ILE A 775 -11.05 -34.53 -24.74
N ARG A 776 -12.08 -35.30 -25.06
CA ARG A 776 -13.29 -34.86 -25.76
C ARG A 776 -14.52 -35.34 -25.01
N PHE A 777 -15.46 -34.43 -24.78
CA PHE A 777 -16.85 -34.78 -24.44
C PHE A 777 -17.71 -34.56 -25.67
N GLY A 778 -18.65 -35.48 -25.95
CA GLY A 778 -19.56 -35.35 -27.07
C GLY A 778 -20.93 -35.98 -26.80
N LEU A 779 -21.93 -35.51 -27.54
CA LEU A 779 -23.26 -36.07 -27.59
C LEU A 779 -23.53 -36.55 -29.02
N ASN A 780 -24.11 -37.74 -29.15
CA ASN A 780 -24.66 -38.25 -30.41
C ASN A 780 -26.20 -38.21 -30.33
N GLY A 781 -26.76 -37.00 -30.29
CA GLY A 781 -28.21 -36.73 -30.38
C GLY A 781 -28.58 -36.22 -31.77
N ASP A 782 -29.77 -36.57 -32.28
CA ASP A 782 -30.22 -36.17 -33.63
C ASP A 782 -31.17 -34.95 -33.64
N ALA A 783 -31.68 -34.53 -32.48
CA ALA A 783 -32.63 -33.43 -32.34
C ALA A 783 -32.04 -32.21 -31.58
N PRO A 784 -32.47 -30.98 -31.91
CA PRO A 784 -31.99 -29.75 -31.26
C PRO A 784 -32.46 -29.60 -29.80
N THR A 785 -33.25 -30.54 -29.30
CA THR A 785 -33.77 -30.64 -27.92
C THR A 785 -32.89 -31.41 -26.97
N ASP A 786 -32.00 -32.26 -27.48
CA ASP A 786 -31.21 -33.24 -26.73
C ASP A 786 -30.10 -32.53 -25.96
N ARG A 787 -29.79 -32.95 -24.74
CA ARG A 787 -28.84 -32.25 -23.85
C ARG A 787 -27.83 -33.21 -23.25
N PHE A 788 -26.58 -32.77 -23.16
CA PHE A 788 -25.55 -33.41 -22.35
C PHE A 788 -24.79 -32.31 -21.63
N TRP A 789 -24.95 -32.26 -20.31
CA TRP A 789 -24.35 -31.29 -19.41
C TRP A 789 -23.10 -31.85 -18.76
N ILE A 790 -22.08 -31.00 -18.63
CA ILE A 790 -20.75 -31.36 -18.11
C ILE A 790 -20.30 -30.25 -17.15
N GLY A 791 -19.85 -30.62 -15.96
CA GLY A 791 -19.26 -29.72 -14.97
C GLY A 791 -18.09 -30.39 -14.24
N PHE A 792 -17.23 -29.57 -13.61
CA PHE A 792 -16.13 -30.01 -12.76
C PHE A 792 -15.31 -31.20 -13.31
N VAL A 793 -14.61 -30.98 -14.41
CA VAL A 793 -13.70 -31.96 -15.01
C VAL A 793 -12.38 -31.97 -14.24
N THR A 794 -11.87 -33.16 -13.92
CA THR A 794 -10.56 -33.38 -13.30
C THR A 794 -9.91 -34.58 -13.96
N LEU A 795 -8.69 -34.40 -14.48
CA LEU A 795 -7.82 -35.47 -14.92
C LEU A 795 -6.59 -35.50 -14.00
N SER A 796 -6.48 -36.50 -13.13
CA SER A 796 -5.35 -36.63 -12.19
C SER A 796 -4.64 -37.97 -12.39
N GLY A 797 -3.32 -38.00 -12.25
CA GLY A 797 -2.53 -39.21 -12.46
C GLY A 797 -1.11 -39.10 -11.94
N THR A 798 -0.42 -40.24 -11.90
CA THR A 798 0.95 -40.31 -11.37
C THR A 798 1.93 -40.76 -12.45
N SER A 799 2.93 -39.94 -12.73
CA SER A 799 4.13 -40.38 -13.42
C SER A 799 4.92 -41.36 -12.56
N ALA A 800 5.69 -42.24 -13.20
CA ALA A 800 6.81 -42.87 -12.50
C ALA A 800 7.81 -41.77 -12.10
N PRO A 801 8.45 -41.84 -10.92
CA PRO A 801 9.44 -40.84 -10.55
C PRO A 801 10.54 -40.80 -11.60
N GLU A 802 10.79 -39.62 -12.17
CA GLU A 802 12.10 -39.38 -12.78
C GLU A 802 13.15 -39.70 -11.72
N GLN A 803 14.19 -40.46 -12.10
CA GLN A 803 15.28 -40.78 -11.18
C GLN A 803 15.81 -39.46 -10.61
N PRO A 804 15.67 -39.18 -9.30
CA PRO A 804 16.07 -37.90 -8.75
C PRO A 804 17.57 -37.75 -9.01
N VAL A 805 17.93 -36.68 -9.73
CA VAL A 805 19.34 -36.35 -9.98
C VAL A 805 19.99 -36.22 -8.62
N LEU A 806 20.82 -37.21 -8.26
CA LEU A 806 21.25 -37.41 -6.88
C LEU A 806 21.85 -36.11 -6.34
N LEU A 807 21.29 -35.62 -5.22
CA LEU A 807 21.67 -34.36 -4.60
C LEU A 807 23.01 -34.47 -3.85
N SER A 808 24.02 -35.09 -4.48
CA SER A 808 25.41 -35.17 -4.04
C SER A 808 26.11 -33.81 -4.20
N GLY A 809 25.51 -32.79 -3.62
CA GLY A 809 25.84 -31.38 -3.81
C GLY A 809 25.30 -30.46 -2.73
N LEU A 810 24.60 -30.97 -1.70
CA LEU A 810 24.39 -30.19 -0.47
C LEU A 810 25.76 -29.92 0.18
N PRO A 811 26.17 -28.66 0.38
CA PRO A 811 27.37 -28.35 1.15
C PRO A 811 27.12 -28.68 2.62
N SER A 812 27.62 -29.84 3.06
CA SER A 812 27.60 -30.20 4.48
C SER A 812 28.29 -29.11 5.30
N SER A 813 27.70 -28.73 6.43
CA SER A 813 28.17 -27.67 7.34
C SER A 813 29.42 -28.07 8.15
N LYS A 814 30.36 -28.81 7.52
CA LYS A 814 31.58 -29.31 8.13
C LYS A 814 32.70 -29.48 7.09
N PRO A 815 33.86 -28.81 7.23
CA PRO A 815 34.96 -28.95 6.27
C PRO A 815 35.59 -30.34 6.33
N THR A 816 35.64 -31.05 5.19
CA THR A 816 36.41 -32.29 5.08
C THR A 816 37.81 -31.96 4.56
N THR A 817 38.83 -32.06 5.41
CA THR A 817 40.21 -31.68 5.06
C THR A 817 40.89 -32.71 4.16
N VAL A 818 41.10 -32.37 2.89
CA VAL A 818 42.05 -33.05 2.00
C VAL A 818 43.02 -31.99 1.47
N GLN A 819 44.33 -32.17 1.72
CA GLN A 819 45.34 -31.23 1.21
C GLN A 819 45.68 -31.52 -0.27
N PRO A 820 45.75 -30.50 -1.13
CA PRO A 820 46.39 -30.62 -2.44
C PRO A 820 47.92 -30.63 -2.28
N THR A 821 48.58 -31.77 -2.55
CA THR A 821 50.04 -31.83 -2.62
C THR A 821 50.54 -31.50 -4.03
N GLY A 822 50.86 -30.22 -4.28
CA GLY A 822 51.45 -29.77 -5.55
C GLY A 822 52.19 -28.44 -5.39
N SER A 823 53.52 -28.45 -5.56
CA SER A 823 54.36 -27.25 -5.45
C SER A 823 54.35 -26.41 -6.73
N PRO A 824 54.45 -25.08 -6.66
CA PRO A 824 54.28 -24.18 -7.80
C PRO A 824 55.55 -24.03 -8.66
N PHE A 825 55.37 -23.62 -9.93
CA PHE A 825 56.48 -23.21 -10.80
C PHE A 825 56.20 -21.94 -11.61
N SER A 826 57.15 -21.01 -11.54
CA SER A 826 57.53 -19.95 -12.51
C SER A 826 56.49 -18.96 -13.10
N LYS A 827 56.86 -17.67 -12.91
CA LYS A 827 56.44 -16.40 -13.54
C LYS A 827 55.94 -16.40 -15.01
N PRO A 828 55.22 -15.32 -15.42
CA PRO A 828 54.63 -15.16 -16.75
C PRO A 828 55.57 -14.55 -17.81
N THR A 829 55.16 -14.64 -19.08
CA THR A 829 55.68 -13.90 -20.24
C THR A 829 54.64 -12.92 -20.81
N THR A 830 55.08 -12.00 -21.68
CA THR A 830 54.43 -10.69 -21.90
C THR A 830 53.70 -10.51 -23.24
N THR A 831 53.02 -9.36 -23.33
CA THR A 831 52.59 -8.58 -24.51
C THR A 831 51.32 -9.01 -25.28
N PRO A 832 50.49 -8.05 -25.74
CA PRO A 832 49.14 -8.31 -26.25
C PRO A 832 49.03 -8.30 -27.78
N SER A 833 47.92 -8.86 -28.30
CA SER A 833 47.43 -8.60 -29.66
C SER A 833 46.36 -7.52 -29.63
N ALA A 834 46.36 -6.62 -30.62
CA ALA A 834 45.42 -5.50 -30.70
C ALA A 834 44.80 -5.38 -32.10
N THR A 835 43.46 -5.49 -32.16
CA THR A 835 42.62 -4.88 -33.20
C THR A 835 41.18 -4.74 -32.65
N PRO A 836 40.49 -3.59 -32.86
CA PRO A 836 39.18 -3.35 -32.25
C PRO A 836 38.00 -3.68 -33.19
N SER A 837 36.92 -4.24 -32.63
CA SER A 837 35.62 -4.35 -33.31
C SER A 837 34.72 -3.19 -32.91
N SER A 838 34.60 -2.18 -33.76
CA SER A 838 33.82 -0.96 -33.49
C SER A 838 32.33 -1.12 -33.83
N ILE A 839 31.51 -1.53 -32.85
CA ILE A 839 30.05 -1.37 -32.89
C ILE A 839 29.58 -0.91 -31.50
N PRO A 840 29.08 0.33 -31.33
CA PRO A 840 28.45 0.75 -30.08
C PRO A 840 26.97 0.34 -30.08
N THR A 841 26.60 -0.61 -29.22
CA THR A 841 25.18 -0.92 -28.94
C THR A 841 24.59 0.13 -27.99
N THR A 842 24.21 1.28 -28.55
CA THR A 842 23.54 2.37 -27.82
C THR A 842 22.07 2.03 -27.56
N THR A 843 21.82 1.24 -26.51
CA THR A 843 20.50 1.09 -25.88
C THR A 843 20.68 1.07 -24.36
N GLU A 844 20.78 2.26 -23.77
CA GLU A 844 20.49 2.43 -22.34
C GLU A 844 19.01 2.07 -22.09
N PRO A 845 18.65 1.53 -20.91
CA PRO A 845 17.25 1.35 -20.54
C PRO A 845 16.59 2.72 -20.34
N THR A 846 15.89 3.22 -21.36
CA THR A 846 15.13 4.45 -21.27
C THR A 846 13.97 4.29 -20.27
N ILE A 847 13.89 5.21 -19.31
CA ILE A 847 12.87 5.33 -18.25
C ILE A 847 13.07 4.33 -17.08
N PRO A 848 13.86 4.70 -16.05
CA PRO A 848 13.50 4.35 -14.67
C PRO A 848 12.19 5.06 -14.29
N PRO A 849 11.35 4.49 -13.40
CA PRO A 849 10.07 5.10 -13.07
C PRO A 849 10.25 6.43 -12.33
N THR A 850 9.69 7.50 -12.90
CA THR A 850 9.24 8.65 -12.09
C THR A 850 8.09 8.17 -11.21
N MET A 851 8.01 8.62 -9.95
CA MET A 851 6.93 8.24 -9.01
C MET A 851 5.51 8.74 -9.43
N TYR A 852 5.38 9.29 -10.64
CA TYR A 852 4.18 9.94 -11.18
C TYR A 852 4.11 9.66 -12.69
N PRO A 853 2.98 9.17 -13.22
CA PRO A 853 2.76 9.05 -14.65
C PRO A 853 2.32 10.40 -15.25
N SER A 854 2.94 10.82 -16.36
CA SER A 854 2.49 11.98 -17.14
C SER A 854 1.34 11.56 -18.07
N SER A 855 0.10 11.81 -17.65
CA SER A 855 -1.11 11.32 -18.33
C SER A 855 -1.47 12.11 -19.60
N THR A 856 -0.88 11.74 -20.75
CA THR A 856 -1.41 12.08 -22.09
C THR A 856 -1.91 10.81 -22.79
N PRO A 857 -3.22 10.64 -23.00
CA PRO A 857 -3.76 9.37 -23.49
C PRO A 857 -3.59 9.21 -25.01
N THR A 858 -2.92 8.13 -25.43
CA THR A 858 -2.86 7.69 -26.83
C THR A 858 -3.55 6.33 -27.00
N MET A 859 -4.86 6.35 -27.28
CA MET A 859 -5.59 5.13 -27.64
C MET A 859 -5.34 4.75 -29.12
N SER A 860 -4.81 3.56 -29.36
CA SER A 860 -5.07 2.74 -30.56
C SER A 860 -4.60 1.29 -30.33
N PRO A 861 -5.38 0.26 -30.69
CA PRO A 861 -5.08 -1.13 -30.38
C PRO A 861 -4.12 -1.78 -31.41
N SER A 862 -3.32 -2.74 -30.95
CA SER A 862 -2.45 -3.58 -31.79
C SER A 862 -2.97 -5.02 -31.88
N ILE A 863 -3.41 -5.45 -33.07
CA ILE A 863 -3.68 -6.86 -33.39
C ILE A 863 -3.20 -7.15 -34.81
N SER A 864 -2.47 -8.24 -35.02
CA SER A 864 -2.00 -8.73 -36.33
C SER A 864 -1.24 -10.07 -36.18
N PRO A 865 -1.06 -10.87 -37.26
CA PRO A 865 -1.99 -11.07 -38.39
C PRO A 865 -2.03 -12.53 -38.92
N THR A 866 -3.03 -12.88 -39.74
CA THR A 866 -2.87 -13.92 -40.79
C THR A 866 -3.77 -13.72 -42.02
N THR A 867 -3.13 -13.35 -43.14
CA THR A 867 -3.37 -13.84 -44.53
C THR A 867 -4.79 -14.13 -45.05
N SER A 868 -5.29 -13.27 -45.96
CA SER A 868 -5.53 -13.67 -47.38
C SER A 868 -5.88 -12.47 -48.27
N ALA A 869 -5.39 -12.46 -49.52
CA ALA A 869 -5.73 -11.54 -50.62
C ALA A 869 -6.37 -12.36 -51.77
N PRO A 870 -6.89 -11.81 -52.90
CA PRO A 870 -6.93 -10.40 -53.39
C PRO A 870 -8.38 -9.85 -53.42
N MET A 871 -8.77 -8.70 -54.00
CA MET A 871 -8.31 -7.86 -55.13
C MET A 871 -8.89 -6.41 -54.92
N ALA A 872 -8.70 -5.33 -55.71
CA ALA A 872 -8.10 -5.09 -57.02
C ALA A 872 -7.54 -3.64 -57.15
N SER A 873 -7.64 -3.00 -58.33
CA SER A 873 -7.19 -1.64 -58.70
C SER A 873 -7.82 -1.24 -60.06
N PRO A 874 -7.64 -0.02 -60.60
CA PRO A 874 -7.23 1.28 -60.01
C PRO A 874 -8.43 2.28 -60.02
N THR A 875 -8.38 3.59 -59.75
CA THR A 875 -7.50 4.71 -60.18
C THR A 875 -7.91 5.96 -59.34
N SER A 876 -7.28 7.15 -59.33
CA SER A 876 -6.28 7.76 -60.23
C SER A 876 -5.24 8.65 -59.48
N VAL A 877 -4.99 9.87 -59.95
CA VAL A 877 -3.84 10.75 -59.62
C VAL A 877 -4.26 12.26 -59.77
N PRO A 878 -3.44 13.31 -59.49
CA PRO A 878 -3.72 14.20 -58.35
C PRO A 878 -3.75 15.71 -58.71
N SER A 879 -3.81 16.61 -57.70
CA SER A 879 -2.76 17.65 -57.46
C SER A 879 -3.14 18.77 -56.44
N THR A 880 -2.09 19.33 -55.80
CA THR A 880 -1.89 20.69 -55.21
C THR A 880 -3.08 21.67 -55.05
N ARG A 881 -3.18 22.52 -54.00
CA ARG A 881 -2.17 23.54 -53.58
C ARG A 881 -2.52 24.20 -52.21
N LYS A 882 -1.57 24.95 -51.62
CA LYS A 882 -1.61 25.68 -50.31
C LYS A 882 -1.77 27.22 -50.51
N PRO A 883 -1.64 28.08 -49.47
CA PRO A 883 -2.59 28.59 -48.43
C PRO A 883 -3.14 30.02 -48.69
N THR A 884 -3.89 30.62 -47.74
CA THR A 884 -3.75 32.00 -47.17
C THR A 884 -4.89 32.29 -46.14
N THR A 885 -4.66 32.48 -44.83
CA THR A 885 -4.32 33.70 -44.05
C THR A 885 -5.37 34.82 -43.98
N GLY A 886 -5.78 35.24 -42.76
CA GLY A 886 -6.47 36.53 -42.51
C GLY A 886 -7.25 36.63 -41.19
N SER A 887 -6.82 37.49 -40.26
CA SER A 887 -7.57 37.91 -39.05
C SER A 887 -7.97 39.39 -39.17
N PRO A 888 -8.96 39.88 -38.40
CA PRO A 888 -8.68 41.08 -37.59
C PRO A 888 -9.44 41.21 -36.23
N THR A 889 -8.65 41.36 -35.16
CA THR A 889 -8.73 42.35 -34.05
C THR A 889 -10.04 43.04 -33.57
N ASN A 890 -10.23 42.98 -32.24
CA ASN A 890 -10.50 44.08 -31.26
C ASN A 890 -11.94 44.58 -30.91
N VAL A 891 -12.38 44.27 -29.67
CA VAL A 891 -12.64 45.18 -28.50
C VAL A 891 -13.46 46.48 -28.76
N PRO A 892 -14.60 46.76 -28.04
CA PRO A 892 -14.50 47.33 -26.68
C PRO A 892 -15.67 47.19 -25.63
N THR A 893 -15.26 47.18 -24.35
CA THR A 893 -15.86 47.79 -23.12
C THR A 893 -17.33 47.60 -22.63
N ARG A 894 -17.40 47.16 -21.36
CA ARG A 894 -18.20 47.66 -20.21
C ARG A 894 -19.69 47.27 -20.01
N THR A 895 -19.93 46.86 -18.76
CA THR A 895 -21.14 46.56 -17.95
C THR A 895 -21.90 47.81 -17.47
N PRO A 896 -23.02 47.72 -16.70
CA PRO A 896 -23.98 46.60 -16.46
C PRO A 896 -25.49 46.99 -16.54
N THR A 897 -26.40 46.00 -16.51
CA THR A 897 -27.78 46.17 -15.99
C THR A 897 -28.35 44.90 -15.34
N THR A 898 -29.27 45.09 -14.37
CA THR A 898 -29.97 44.04 -13.59
C THR A 898 -31.36 43.70 -14.15
N SER A 899 -31.84 42.47 -13.99
CA SER A 899 -33.25 42.14 -13.57
C SER A 899 -33.56 40.62 -13.61
N ARG A 900 -34.70 40.23 -13.02
CA ARG A 900 -35.22 38.84 -12.92
C ARG A 900 -36.74 38.79 -13.20
N PRO A 901 -37.18 37.95 -14.16
CA PRO A 901 -38.44 37.17 -14.03
C PRO A 901 -38.25 35.71 -14.53
N SER A 902 -38.54 34.62 -13.79
CA SER A 902 -39.81 34.08 -13.27
C SER A 902 -40.58 33.11 -14.21
N THR A 903 -40.77 31.86 -13.73
CA THR A 903 -41.89 30.90 -13.95
C THR A 903 -42.21 30.31 -15.33
N SER A 904 -42.22 28.96 -15.42
CA SER A 904 -43.36 28.14 -15.93
C SER A 904 -43.23 26.65 -15.53
N ARG A 905 -44.30 25.84 -15.65
CA ARG A 905 -44.43 24.44 -15.14
C ARG A 905 -45.66 23.72 -15.75
N PRO A 906 -45.53 22.49 -16.26
CA PRO A 906 -46.48 21.38 -15.93
C PRO A 906 -45.79 19.98 -15.88
N THR A 907 -45.89 19.12 -14.85
CA THR A 907 -46.99 18.26 -14.31
C THR A 907 -47.62 17.19 -15.20
N THR A 908 -47.46 15.92 -14.76
CA THR A 908 -48.45 14.82 -14.57
C THR A 908 -47.76 13.71 -13.75
N ALA A 909 -48.38 12.76 -13.04
CA ALA A 909 -49.71 12.63 -12.42
C ALA A 909 -49.62 11.67 -11.19
N ARG A 910 -50.73 11.38 -10.47
CA ARG A 910 -50.76 10.82 -9.10
C ARG A 910 -51.86 9.75 -8.90
N PRO A 911 -51.78 8.90 -7.84
CA PRO A 911 -52.95 8.37 -7.11
C PRO A 911 -52.88 8.59 -5.57
N SER A 912 -53.88 8.14 -4.78
CA SER A 912 -54.06 8.48 -3.35
C SER A 912 -54.36 7.25 -2.46
N SER A 913 -54.39 7.28 -1.11
CA SER A 913 -54.66 8.31 -0.07
C SER A 913 -53.91 7.96 1.25
N LYS A 914 -54.04 8.52 2.49
CA LYS A 914 -55.07 9.30 3.24
C LYS A 914 -54.41 10.36 4.19
N LYS A 915 -55.11 10.78 5.26
CA LYS A 915 -54.71 11.61 6.43
C LYS A 915 -55.70 11.33 7.60
N PRO A 916 -55.70 11.94 8.82
CA PRO A 916 -55.25 13.28 9.29
C PRO A 916 -53.95 13.20 10.17
N THR A 917 -53.59 13.96 11.24
CA THR A 917 -54.24 14.95 12.14
C THR A 917 -53.19 15.83 12.88
N PRO A 918 -53.45 17.14 13.17
CA PRO A 918 -52.71 17.98 14.15
C PRO A 918 -53.31 17.85 15.58
N PRO A 919 -52.99 18.64 16.64
CA PRO A 919 -52.05 19.79 16.84
C PRO A 919 -51.08 19.53 18.05
N PRO A 920 -50.50 20.52 18.81
CA PRO A 920 -50.34 21.97 18.63
C PRO A 920 -48.89 22.52 18.78
N THR A 921 -48.72 23.83 18.64
CA THR A 921 -47.43 24.56 18.66
C THR A 921 -47.15 25.37 19.94
N ARG A 922 -45.89 25.28 20.40
CA ARG A 922 -44.98 26.38 20.84
C ARG A 922 -45.53 27.55 21.70
N LYS A 923 -44.95 27.74 22.90
CA LYS A 923 -44.67 29.06 23.51
C LYS A 923 -43.42 29.02 24.41
N PRO A 924 -42.64 30.11 24.53
CA PRO A 924 -41.49 30.23 25.44
C PRO A 924 -41.85 30.97 26.74
N ILE A 925 -40.96 30.93 27.75
CA ILE A 925 -40.47 32.07 28.58
C ILE A 925 -39.70 31.54 29.82
N LYS A 926 -38.59 32.23 30.14
CA LYS A 926 -37.63 31.99 31.24
C LYS A 926 -36.75 30.75 31.08
#